data_AF-A0A2E6P3S4-F1
#
_entry.id   AF-A0A2E6P3S4-F1
#
_cell.length_a   1.000
_cell.length_b   1.000
_cell.length_c   1.000
_cell.angle_alpha   90.00
_cell.angle_beta   90.00
_cell.angle_gamma   90.00
#
_symmetry.space_group_name_H-M   'P 1'
#
loop_
_entity.id
_entity.type
_entity.pdbx_description
1 polymer ?
#
loop_
_entity_poly.entity_id
_entity_poly.type
_entity_poly.pdbx_seq_one_letter_code
_entity_poly.pdbx_strand_id
1 'polypeptide(L)'
;MAQFARLSITLAMIIVADISTVALGENNLAIDDSNHGNYESINLTFETNFQTSISPTSVPSNLDEDFSVAKSSIGIDRNISIRPLSSDFEINLERIRELRQAGALSLAESLLIESAPERHQVEWFEWQRELWEVQTENGQYDRLVKNLENLVSLVSEDNLYEVLERLVITQQKQGKFLAARVGLRKLFLMTAQDPMRVSRLRRILIRNYIESDFLMDAADASIRYQEEYLPDDTEWNLLRAEILIKIGEPSKAIIQLVGLQNLKARLMLKLARLYEGSIKPVTVIEDLSSLGEMPIESFELNYFRMGIIAEAARMASDLRVRLKMQEILLGSNVAELSMLPELTTEVLLKTYSAIAVNEGNANNLLVGDYLSWIEYAKSIQSKNADIARSIYAFLLQEEVSIDARKGAYEGLIGLLLKERQYALVSYLYDEGSLISGIPPVSQNLLLTWSRFALEARDYKTAMNLARAINVVPNEFTNWAWELYIARLEIFSGSSVEGADRLLNILERHDQLQEAQLDQYLQVVFDLQTIERHDLAMTLFKSVEPFTNSLRQKRELLFWMGESQIGQQKFAQAADLFLQSSEIGNQNSDLWGQSARFRAAEALVDASLFNDAFNIYQTLLEESQDQTRRFQLQQKLQKINLQRAVGIR
;
A
#
# COMPACT_ATOMS: atom_id res chain seq x y z
N MET A 1 8.16 1.76 -17.03
CA MET A 1 8.52 2.80 -16.04
C MET A 1 7.50 2.82 -14.90
N ALA A 2 7.43 1.74 -14.11
CA ALA A 2 6.56 1.63 -12.93
C ALA A 2 7.25 0.87 -11.77
N GLN A 3 8.59 0.85 -11.74
CA GLN A 3 9.40 0.13 -10.76
C GLN A 3 10.28 1.03 -9.88
N PHE A 4 10.29 2.35 -10.11
CA PHE A 4 11.02 3.30 -9.26
C PHE A 4 10.20 3.84 -8.07
N ALA A 5 8.91 3.49 -7.94
CA ALA A 5 8.06 3.94 -6.83
C ALA A 5 8.07 3.01 -5.59
N ARG A 6 8.79 1.88 -5.62
CA ARG A 6 8.81 0.90 -4.51
C ARG A 6 10.07 0.92 -3.64
N LEU A 7 11.12 1.67 -3.99
CA LEU A 7 12.36 1.75 -3.19
C LEU A 7 12.48 2.99 -2.28
N SER A 8 11.52 3.92 -2.31
CA SER A 8 11.54 5.13 -1.46
C SER A 8 10.78 4.99 -0.12
N ILE A 9 10.40 3.77 0.27
CA ILE A 9 9.45 3.53 1.38
C ILE A 9 10.13 3.11 2.70
N THR A 10 11.46 2.93 2.74
CA THR A 10 12.15 2.45 3.97
C THR A 10 13.09 3.47 4.63
N LEU A 11 12.92 4.78 4.38
CA LEU A 11 13.76 5.82 5.01
C LEU A 11 12.98 7.04 5.55
N ALA A 12 11.68 6.89 5.86
CA ALA A 12 10.85 7.95 6.44
C ALA A 12 10.24 7.56 7.83
N MET A 13 10.88 6.65 8.56
CA MET A 13 10.48 6.25 9.92
C MET A 13 11.55 6.47 11.00
N ILE A 14 12.57 7.29 10.72
CA ILE A 14 13.53 7.76 11.73
C ILE A 14 13.62 9.27 11.57
N ILE A 15 13.53 10.00 12.69
CA ILE A 15 13.34 11.46 12.85
C ILE A 15 11.86 11.87 13.02
N VAL A 16 11.19 11.37 14.07
CA VAL A 16 10.36 12.19 14.98
C VAL A 16 10.40 11.53 16.36
N ALA A 17 11.54 11.61 17.03
CA ALA A 17 11.67 11.32 18.46
C ALA A 17 12.92 12.03 18.98
N ASP A 18 12.84 13.35 19.11
CA ASP A 18 13.36 14.08 20.26
C ASP A 18 13.21 15.58 19.99
N ILE A 19 12.58 16.27 20.92
CA ILE A 19 12.92 17.59 21.46
C ILE A 19 11.64 18.09 22.15
N SER A 20 11.60 17.89 23.46
CA SER A 20 10.98 18.82 24.40
C SER A 20 11.41 18.44 25.82
N THR A 21 12.46 19.09 26.34
CA THR A 21 12.46 19.67 27.69
C THR A 21 13.75 20.45 28.02
N VAL A 22 13.55 21.76 28.28
CA VAL A 22 14.04 22.51 29.46
C VAL A 22 15.47 23.12 29.44
N ALA A 23 15.48 24.43 29.14
CA ALA A 23 15.85 25.56 30.03
C ALA A 23 17.31 25.99 30.33
N LEU A 24 17.47 27.32 30.24
CA LEU A 24 18.35 28.27 30.99
C LEU A 24 19.85 28.37 30.66
N GLY A 25 20.29 29.60 30.35
CA GLY A 25 21.64 30.07 30.67
C GLY A 25 22.28 30.99 29.63
N GLU A 26 22.22 32.30 29.86
CA GLU A 26 23.12 33.30 29.24
C GLU A 26 24.59 33.01 29.64
N ASN A 27 25.53 33.07 28.68
CA ASN A 27 26.68 33.98 28.72
C ASN A 27 27.65 33.78 27.55
N ASN A 28 28.18 34.92 27.12
CA ASN A 28 29.26 35.15 26.16
C ASN A 28 30.47 34.21 26.34
N LEU A 29 31.13 33.88 25.22
CA LEU A 29 32.57 34.14 25.00
C LEU A 29 32.94 33.92 23.53
N ALA A 30 33.79 34.82 23.04
CA ALA A 30 34.30 34.95 21.68
C ALA A 30 35.42 33.94 21.36
N ILE A 31 35.93 34.08 20.12
CA ILE A 31 37.11 33.47 19.46
C ILE A 31 36.70 32.30 18.55
N ASP A 32 37.24 32.08 17.37
CA ASP A 32 37.91 32.83 16.30
C ASP A 32 38.04 31.79 15.17
N ASP A 33 38.33 32.26 13.96
CA ASP A 33 38.41 31.56 12.69
C ASP A 33 38.93 30.11 12.69
N SER A 34 38.27 29.29 11.86
CA SER A 34 38.83 28.35 10.88
C SER A 34 38.17 26.97 10.90
N ASN A 35 37.24 26.75 9.97
CA ASN A 35 37.37 25.67 8.98
C ASN A 35 36.17 25.65 8.03
N HIS A 36 36.50 25.88 6.76
CA HIS A 36 35.66 25.57 5.61
C HIS A 36 35.28 24.09 5.58
N GLY A 37 34.03 23.84 5.22
CA GLY A 37 33.50 22.51 4.92
C GLY A 37 32.21 22.63 4.11
N ASN A 38 32.30 23.26 2.93
CA ASN A 38 31.26 23.22 1.91
C ASN A 38 30.99 21.76 1.50
N TYR A 39 29.78 21.27 1.76
CA TYR A 39 29.18 20.15 1.05
C TYR A 39 27.93 20.66 0.33
N GLU A 40 28.11 21.29 -0.83
CA GLU A 40 27.09 21.30 -1.87
C GLU A 40 27.54 20.35 -2.98
N SER A 41 27.27 19.06 -2.82
CA SER A 41 27.28 18.13 -3.94
C SER A 41 25.93 18.22 -4.63
N ILE A 42 25.79 19.20 -5.54
CA ILE A 42 24.71 19.21 -6.53
C ILE A 42 25.00 18.06 -7.51
N ASN A 43 24.41 16.91 -7.20
CA ASN A 43 24.44 15.71 -8.03
C ASN A 43 23.27 15.81 -9.02
N LEU A 44 23.51 16.45 -10.17
CA LEU A 44 22.55 16.56 -11.27
C LEU A 44 22.70 15.35 -12.21
N THR A 45 22.18 14.21 -11.77
CA THR A 45 21.93 13.08 -12.67
C THR A 45 20.69 13.37 -13.51
N PHE A 46 20.79 13.11 -14.82
CA PHE A 46 19.78 13.33 -15.87
C PHE A 46 18.58 12.38 -15.79
N GLU A 47 18.16 12.03 -14.58
CA GLU A 47 16.80 11.60 -14.29
C GLU A 47 16.11 12.83 -13.73
N THR A 48 15.01 13.23 -14.36
CA THR A 48 14.14 14.32 -13.91
C THR A 48 13.86 14.20 -12.40
N ASN A 49 14.59 14.97 -11.60
CA ASN A 49 14.26 15.23 -10.20
C ASN A 49 13.02 16.13 -10.18
N PHE A 50 11.85 15.52 -10.39
CA PHE A 50 10.60 16.05 -9.89
C PHE A 50 10.07 15.01 -8.89
N GLN A 51 10.42 15.21 -7.62
CA GLN A 51 9.73 14.54 -6.54
C GLN A 51 8.26 14.98 -6.57
N THR A 52 7.37 14.11 -7.02
CA THR A 52 5.95 14.16 -6.64
C THR A 52 5.83 13.61 -5.22
N SER A 53 6.48 14.27 -4.25
CA SER A 53 6.15 14.05 -2.85
C SER A 53 4.83 14.75 -2.58
N ILE A 54 3.87 13.98 -2.06
CA ILE A 54 2.67 14.54 -1.43
C ILE A 54 3.16 15.21 -0.15
N SER A 55 3.33 16.52 -0.17
CA SER A 55 3.59 17.35 1.01
C SER A 55 3.02 18.75 0.80
N PRO A 56 2.52 19.42 1.86
CA PRO A 56 1.96 20.76 1.76
C PRO A 56 3.08 21.76 1.44
N THR A 57 3.00 22.45 0.31
CA THR A 57 4.04 23.40 -0.12
C THR A 57 4.05 24.64 0.77
N SER A 58 5.18 24.86 1.46
CA SER A 58 5.58 26.14 2.05
C SER A 58 6.19 27.08 1.01
N VAL A 59 5.94 28.39 1.15
CA VAL A 59 6.40 29.47 0.26
C VAL A 59 7.82 29.94 0.64
N PRO A 60 8.75 30.13 -0.32
CA PRO A 60 9.93 30.95 -0.06
C PRO A 60 10.16 32.08 -1.10
N SER A 61 10.82 33.12 -0.60
CA SER A 61 11.07 34.44 -1.17
C SER A 61 12.54 34.67 -1.56
N ASN A 62 12.72 35.33 -2.72
CA ASN A 62 13.86 36.09 -3.24
C ASN A 62 15.21 35.43 -3.62
N LEU A 63 15.70 35.98 -4.74
CA LEU A 63 16.90 35.72 -5.56
C LEU A 63 18.17 36.35 -4.96
N ASP A 64 19.36 35.77 -5.22
CA ASP A 64 20.33 36.30 -6.21
C ASP A 64 21.71 35.59 -6.17
N GLU A 65 22.27 35.45 -7.37
CA GLU A 65 23.69 35.50 -7.80
C GLU A 65 24.71 34.34 -7.61
N ASP A 66 25.08 33.82 -8.80
CA ASP A 66 26.42 33.70 -9.40
C ASP A 66 27.35 32.46 -9.28
N PHE A 67 27.81 32.06 -10.47
CA PHE A 67 28.66 30.92 -10.83
C PHE A 67 30.16 31.23 -10.65
N SER A 68 30.99 30.23 -10.27
CA SER A 68 32.20 29.89 -11.05
C SER A 68 32.99 28.63 -10.58
N VAL A 69 33.18 27.73 -11.55
CA VAL A 69 34.42 27.02 -11.98
C VAL A 69 35.21 26.09 -11.02
N ALA A 70 34.99 24.79 -11.22
CA ALA A 70 35.93 23.69 -11.52
C ALA A 70 37.30 23.55 -10.80
N LYS A 71 37.58 22.34 -10.27
CA LYS A 71 38.52 21.38 -10.90
C LYS A 71 38.60 20.00 -10.22
N SER A 72 38.66 19.01 -11.10
CA SER A 72 38.96 17.58 -10.97
C SER A 72 40.08 17.19 -10.00
N SER A 73 39.98 16.01 -9.37
CA SER A 73 40.53 14.76 -9.92
C SER A 73 40.47 13.61 -8.88
N ILE A 74 39.89 12.48 -9.30
CA ILE A 74 39.98 11.19 -8.61
C ILE A 74 40.95 10.32 -9.40
N GLY A 75 41.90 9.72 -8.71
CA GLY A 75 42.75 8.66 -9.23
C GLY A 75 42.14 7.28 -8.97
N ILE A 76 42.22 6.43 -10.02
CA ILE A 76 42.85 5.10 -10.02
C ILE A 76 42.19 4.05 -9.08
N ASP A 77 41.82 2.83 -9.46
CA ASP A 77 42.24 1.99 -10.58
C ASP A 77 41.15 0.97 -10.96
N ARG A 78 41.24 0.54 -12.21
CA ARG A 78 40.47 -0.55 -12.78
C ARG A 78 41.24 -1.86 -12.61
N ASN A 79 40.53 -2.92 -12.29
CA ASN A 79 40.52 -4.13 -13.11
C ASN A 79 39.42 -5.08 -12.64
N ILE A 80 38.55 -5.49 -13.56
CA ILE A 80 38.27 -6.90 -13.89
C ILE A 80 37.52 -6.90 -15.24
N SER A 81 37.97 -7.76 -16.15
CA SER A 81 37.42 -7.95 -17.50
C SER A 81 36.06 -8.64 -17.49
N ILE A 82 35.16 -8.26 -18.41
CA ILE A 82 33.98 -9.04 -18.78
C ILE A 82 33.88 -9.15 -20.31
N ARG A 83 33.64 -10.39 -20.75
CA ARG A 83 33.43 -10.85 -22.14
C ARG A 83 32.12 -10.32 -22.75
N PRO A 84 31.97 -10.35 -24.09
CA PRO A 84 30.83 -9.75 -24.78
C PRO A 84 29.55 -10.58 -24.60
N LEU A 85 28.42 -9.89 -24.41
CA LEU A 85 27.08 -10.48 -24.40
C LEU A 85 26.55 -10.59 -25.84
N SER A 86 26.21 -11.81 -26.22
CA SER A 86 25.51 -12.20 -27.45
C SER A 86 24.04 -11.77 -27.44
N SER A 87 23.50 -11.50 -28.62
CA SER A 87 22.10 -11.24 -28.93
C SER A 87 21.32 -12.55 -29.11
N ASP A 88 20.26 -12.74 -28.31
CA ASP A 88 18.99 -13.41 -28.61
C ASP A 88 18.17 -13.35 -27.30
N PHE A 89 17.02 -12.65 -27.28
CA PHE A 89 16.10 -12.71 -26.14
C PHE A 89 14.82 -13.40 -26.58
N GLU A 90 14.87 -14.73 -26.68
CA GLU A 90 13.64 -15.53 -26.63
C GLU A 90 12.97 -15.28 -25.27
N ILE A 91 11.65 -15.06 -25.28
CA ILE A 91 10.85 -15.03 -24.06
C ILE A 91 10.92 -16.45 -23.47
N ASN A 92 11.70 -16.62 -22.40
CA ASN A 92 11.90 -17.88 -21.72
C ASN A 92 11.54 -17.77 -20.22
N LEU A 93 11.47 -18.90 -19.54
CA LEU A 93 11.08 -18.96 -18.12
C LEU A 93 12.01 -18.17 -17.20
N GLU A 94 13.30 -18.08 -17.52
CA GLU A 94 14.28 -17.34 -16.73
C GLU A 94 13.92 -15.84 -16.71
N ARG A 95 13.62 -15.26 -17.87
CA ARG A 95 13.20 -13.86 -17.97
C ARG A 95 11.89 -13.58 -17.23
N ILE A 96 10.95 -14.51 -17.28
CA ILE A 96 9.66 -14.39 -16.59
C ILE A 96 9.85 -14.43 -15.06
N ARG A 97 10.76 -15.27 -14.57
CA ARG A 97 11.12 -15.33 -13.13
C ARG A 97 11.77 -14.04 -12.66
N GLU A 98 12.62 -13.41 -13.46
CA GLU A 98 13.20 -12.09 -13.13
C GLU A 98 12.11 -11.03 -12.98
N LEU A 99 11.13 -11.00 -13.89
CA LEU A 99 10.00 -10.06 -13.83
C LEU A 99 9.14 -10.29 -12.58
N ARG A 100 8.89 -11.55 -12.23
CA ARG A 100 8.18 -11.95 -11.01
C ARG A 100 8.93 -11.49 -9.75
N GLN A 101 10.23 -11.74 -9.66
CA GLN A 101 11.08 -11.29 -8.54
C GLN A 101 11.14 -9.77 -8.42
N ALA A 102 11.10 -9.06 -9.56
CA ALA A 102 11.04 -7.61 -9.59
C ALA A 102 9.63 -7.05 -9.28
N GLY A 103 8.64 -7.92 -9.04
CA GLY A 103 7.27 -7.55 -8.70
C GLY A 103 6.40 -7.09 -9.89
N ALA A 104 6.85 -7.31 -11.12
CA ALA A 104 6.11 -7.02 -12.35
C ALA A 104 5.13 -8.14 -12.71
N LEU A 105 4.27 -8.53 -11.76
CA LEU A 105 3.44 -9.74 -11.82
C LEU A 105 2.48 -9.77 -13.02
N SER A 106 1.80 -8.65 -13.33
CA SER A 106 0.86 -8.58 -14.45
C SER A 106 1.55 -8.74 -15.81
N LEU A 107 2.78 -8.21 -15.95
CA LEU A 107 3.59 -8.36 -17.17
C LEU A 107 4.14 -9.80 -17.29
N ALA A 108 4.57 -10.39 -16.18
CA ALA A 108 4.98 -11.79 -16.16
C ALA A 108 3.82 -12.72 -16.58
N GLU A 109 2.60 -12.45 -16.10
CA GLU A 109 1.40 -13.22 -16.47
C GLU A 109 1.06 -13.11 -17.95
N SER A 110 1.07 -11.89 -18.52
CA SER A 110 0.74 -11.69 -19.93
C SER A 110 1.72 -12.44 -20.83
N LEU A 111 3.02 -12.36 -20.54
CA LEU A 111 4.07 -13.04 -21.30
C LEU A 111 3.94 -14.57 -21.21
N LEU A 112 3.58 -15.11 -20.04
CA LEU A 112 3.33 -16.55 -19.85
C LEU A 112 2.15 -17.07 -20.68
N ILE A 113 1.11 -16.26 -20.86
CA ILE A 113 -0.08 -16.62 -21.64
C ILE A 113 0.20 -16.51 -23.14
N GLU A 114 0.82 -15.41 -23.58
CA GLU A 114 1.08 -15.13 -25.00
C GLU A 114 2.17 -16.02 -25.59
N SER A 115 3.17 -16.39 -24.79
CA SER A 115 4.33 -17.16 -25.22
C SER A 115 4.28 -18.63 -24.75
N ALA A 116 3.09 -19.14 -24.45
CA ALA A 116 2.94 -20.52 -23.98
C ALA A 116 3.36 -21.51 -25.09
N PRO A 117 4.28 -22.46 -24.82
CA PRO A 117 4.68 -23.46 -25.80
C PRO A 117 3.54 -24.43 -26.12
N GLU A 118 3.66 -25.21 -27.20
CA GLU A 118 2.68 -26.24 -27.52
C GLU A 118 2.71 -27.37 -26.49
N ARG A 119 1.55 -27.97 -26.17
CA ARG A 119 1.41 -28.94 -25.07
C ARG A 119 2.40 -30.12 -25.12
N HIS A 120 2.74 -30.61 -26.33
CA HIS A 120 3.63 -31.76 -26.47
C HIS A 120 5.10 -31.43 -26.25
N GLN A 121 5.43 -30.14 -26.08
CA GLN A 121 6.79 -29.71 -25.78
C GLN A 121 7.10 -29.98 -24.30
N VAL A 122 8.32 -30.43 -24.02
CA VAL A 122 8.76 -30.87 -22.68
C VAL A 122 8.59 -29.76 -21.63
N GLU A 123 8.76 -28.51 -22.04
CA GLU A 123 8.76 -27.34 -21.15
C GLU A 123 7.36 -26.80 -20.84
N TRP A 124 6.32 -27.28 -21.53
CA TRP A 124 4.97 -26.74 -21.38
C TRP A 124 4.44 -26.81 -19.95
N PHE A 125 4.72 -27.89 -19.24
CA PHE A 125 4.24 -28.05 -17.87
C PHE A 125 4.99 -27.13 -16.88
N GLU A 126 6.28 -26.88 -17.09
CA GLU A 126 7.03 -25.90 -16.30
C GLU A 126 6.52 -24.47 -16.53
N TRP A 127 6.06 -24.16 -17.75
CA TRP A 127 5.34 -22.91 -18.05
C TRP A 127 4.04 -22.77 -17.26
N GLN A 128 3.26 -23.86 -17.14
CA GLN A 128 2.05 -23.84 -16.33
C GLN A 128 2.37 -23.61 -14.85
N ARG A 129 3.44 -24.22 -14.30
CA ARG A 129 3.87 -24.00 -12.92
C ARG A 129 4.18 -22.53 -12.64
N GLU A 130 4.94 -21.87 -13.52
CA GLU A 130 5.23 -20.44 -13.33
C GLU A 130 3.99 -19.56 -13.42
N LEU A 131 3.04 -19.88 -14.32
CA LEU A 131 1.76 -19.19 -14.37
C LEU A 131 0.99 -19.32 -13.06
N TRP A 132 1.03 -20.49 -12.42
CA TRP A 132 0.39 -20.67 -11.11
C TRP A 132 1.06 -19.84 -10.02
N GLU A 133 2.39 -19.74 -10.01
CA GLU A 133 3.10 -18.89 -9.04
C GLU A 133 2.77 -17.42 -9.24
N VAL A 134 2.80 -16.92 -10.48
CA VAL A 134 2.41 -15.53 -10.79
C VAL A 134 0.96 -15.25 -10.38
N GLN A 135 0.02 -16.14 -10.69
CA GLN A 135 -1.39 -15.96 -10.31
C GLN A 135 -1.60 -16.02 -8.79
N THR A 136 -0.81 -16.84 -8.08
CA THR A 136 -0.84 -16.92 -6.62
C THR A 136 -0.35 -15.60 -6.00
N GLU A 137 0.78 -15.08 -6.46
CA GLU A 137 1.36 -13.83 -5.94
C GLU A 137 0.54 -12.60 -6.32
N ASN A 138 -0.15 -12.65 -7.45
CA ASN A 138 -1.04 -11.57 -7.90
C ASN A 138 -2.45 -11.66 -7.27
N GLY A 139 -2.69 -12.61 -6.35
CA GLY A 139 -3.97 -12.80 -5.66
C GLY A 139 -5.13 -13.25 -6.57
N GLN A 140 -4.84 -13.74 -7.78
CA GLN A 140 -5.84 -14.10 -8.79
C GLN A 140 -6.35 -15.54 -8.63
N TYR A 141 -6.83 -15.88 -7.43
CA TYR A 141 -7.18 -17.26 -7.08
C TYR A 141 -8.28 -17.87 -7.96
N ASP A 142 -9.27 -17.09 -8.42
CA ASP A 142 -10.35 -17.62 -9.27
C ASP A 142 -9.86 -18.05 -10.65
N ARG A 143 -8.93 -17.28 -11.24
CA ARG A 143 -8.29 -17.64 -12.51
C ARG A 143 -7.42 -18.88 -12.36
N LEU A 144 -6.68 -18.97 -11.25
CA LEU A 144 -5.87 -20.14 -10.93
C LEU A 144 -6.72 -21.41 -10.80
N VAL A 145 -7.84 -21.36 -10.06
CA VAL A 145 -8.76 -22.50 -9.94
C VAL A 145 -9.29 -22.94 -11.29
N LYS A 146 -9.78 -21.99 -12.11
CA LYS A 146 -10.30 -22.30 -13.45
C LYS A 146 -9.22 -22.92 -14.35
N ASN A 147 -7.98 -22.43 -14.28
CA ASN A 147 -6.87 -23.00 -15.02
C ASN A 147 -6.59 -24.45 -14.59
N LEU A 148 -6.42 -24.66 -13.28
CA LEU A 148 -6.14 -25.98 -12.71
C LEU A 148 -7.25 -27.00 -13.01
N GLU A 149 -8.54 -26.61 -12.91
CA GLU A 149 -9.68 -27.47 -13.24
C GLU A 149 -9.66 -27.93 -14.70
N ASN A 150 -9.34 -27.02 -15.64
CA ASN A 150 -9.17 -27.38 -17.04
C ASN A 150 -8.03 -28.40 -17.21
N LEU A 151 -6.91 -28.19 -16.51
CA LEU A 151 -5.73 -29.05 -16.61
C LEU A 151 -5.95 -30.47 -16.09
N VAL A 152 -6.86 -30.71 -15.13
CA VAL A 152 -7.14 -32.04 -14.56
C VAL A 152 -7.49 -33.09 -15.62
N SER A 153 -8.13 -32.69 -16.73
CA SER A 153 -8.53 -33.60 -17.82
C SER A 153 -7.48 -33.73 -18.94
N LEU A 154 -6.38 -32.99 -18.82
CA LEU A 154 -5.49 -32.68 -19.93
C LEU A 154 -4.03 -33.09 -19.69
N VAL A 155 -3.64 -33.33 -18.44
CA VAL A 155 -2.28 -33.72 -18.04
C VAL A 155 -2.14 -35.24 -17.92
N SER A 156 -0.90 -35.74 -18.04
CA SER A 156 -0.58 -37.15 -17.79
C SER A 156 -0.83 -37.54 -16.32
N GLU A 157 -0.92 -38.84 -16.04
CA GLU A 157 -1.08 -39.35 -14.66
C GLU A 157 0.05 -38.88 -13.73
N ASP A 158 1.28 -38.76 -14.25
CA ASP A 158 2.45 -38.30 -13.49
C ASP A 158 2.30 -36.85 -12.99
N ASN A 159 1.69 -35.98 -13.80
CA ASN A 159 1.49 -34.56 -13.50
C ASN A 159 0.15 -34.28 -12.80
N LEU A 160 -0.80 -35.22 -12.89
CA LEU A 160 -2.15 -35.07 -12.35
C LEU A 160 -2.15 -34.86 -10.83
N TYR A 161 -1.23 -35.53 -10.12
CA TYR A 161 -1.11 -35.39 -8.67
C TYR A 161 -0.85 -33.93 -8.27
N GLU A 162 0.12 -33.28 -8.91
CA GLU A 162 0.52 -31.91 -8.58
C GLU A 162 -0.58 -30.90 -8.90
N VAL A 163 -1.24 -31.05 -10.05
CA VAL A 163 -2.38 -30.21 -10.45
C VAL A 163 -3.51 -30.30 -9.42
N LEU A 164 -3.87 -31.52 -9.00
CA LEU A 164 -4.92 -31.73 -8.01
C LEU A 164 -4.52 -31.22 -6.63
N GLU A 165 -3.28 -31.40 -6.21
CA GLU A 165 -2.78 -30.88 -4.93
C GLU A 165 -2.82 -29.35 -4.89
N ARG A 166 -2.37 -28.68 -5.96
CA ARG A 166 -2.46 -27.22 -6.08
C ARG A 166 -3.92 -26.76 -6.11
N LEU A 167 -4.78 -27.46 -6.83
CA LEU A 167 -6.21 -27.13 -6.92
C LEU A 167 -6.88 -27.19 -5.54
N VAL A 168 -6.64 -28.25 -4.78
CA VAL A 168 -7.15 -28.43 -3.42
C VAL A 168 -6.71 -27.30 -2.51
N ILE A 169 -5.41 -26.97 -2.51
CA ILE A 169 -4.86 -25.91 -1.65
C ILE A 169 -5.46 -24.55 -2.02
N THR A 170 -5.57 -24.25 -3.32
CA THR A 170 -6.16 -22.98 -3.78
C THR A 170 -7.65 -22.90 -3.46
N GLN A 171 -8.42 -23.96 -3.67
CA GLN A 171 -9.84 -24.01 -3.31
C GLN A 171 -10.06 -23.81 -1.81
N GLN A 172 -9.20 -24.40 -0.98
CA GLN A 172 -9.22 -24.21 0.47
C GLN A 172 -8.94 -22.76 0.86
N LYS A 173 -7.94 -22.10 0.27
CA LYS A 173 -7.68 -20.66 0.48
C LYS A 173 -8.85 -19.76 0.09
N GLN A 174 -9.70 -20.19 -0.84
CA GLN A 174 -10.92 -19.48 -1.23
C GLN A 174 -12.14 -19.81 -0.36
N GLY A 175 -11.99 -20.60 0.70
CA GLY A 175 -13.11 -21.07 1.52
C GLY A 175 -13.99 -22.15 0.85
N LYS A 176 -13.57 -22.71 -0.30
CA LYS A 176 -14.31 -23.75 -1.03
C LYS A 176 -13.99 -25.15 -0.47
N PHE A 177 -14.21 -25.34 0.83
CA PHE A 177 -13.74 -26.51 1.59
C PHE A 177 -14.32 -27.84 1.11
N LEU A 178 -15.58 -27.87 0.68
CA LEU A 178 -16.21 -29.10 0.15
C LEU A 178 -15.55 -29.55 -1.16
N ALA A 179 -15.25 -28.62 -2.07
CA ALA A 179 -14.56 -28.91 -3.32
C ALA A 179 -13.14 -29.45 -3.06
N ALA A 180 -12.42 -28.80 -2.14
CA ALA A 180 -11.10 -29.26 -1.69
C ALA A 180 -11.15 -30.69 -1.12
N ARG A 181 -12.17 -31.04 -0.31
CA ARG A 181 -12.36 -32.42 0.20
C ARG A 181 -12.62 -33.44 -0.91
N VAL A 182 -13.37 -33.08 -1.95
CA VAL A 182 -13.57 -33.94 -3.12
C VAL A 182 -12.24 -34.20 -3.84
N GLY A 183 -11.43 -33.15 -4.04
CA GLY A 183 -10.09 -33.27 -4.61
C GLY A 183 -9.15 -34.14 -3.75
N LEU A 184 -9.16 -33.96 -2.43
CA LEU A 184 -8.39 -34.77 -1.49
C LEU A 184 -8.75 -36.25 -1.57
N ARG A 185 -10.05 -36.59 -1.69
CA ARG A 185 -10.48 -37.98 -1.84
C ARG A 185 -9.88 -38.63 -3.09
N LYS A 186 -9.81 -37.89 -4.20
CA LYS A 186 -9.16 -38.36 -5.44
C LYS A 186 -7.66 -38.55 -5.23
N LEU A 187 -6.99 -37.60 -4.58
CA LEU A 187 -5.56 -37.69 -4.24
C LEU A 187 -5.24 -38.89 -3.36
N PHE A 188 -6.07 -39.20 -2.36
CA PHE A 188 -5.89 -40.39 -1.50
C PHE A 188 -5.99 -41.70 -2.28
N LEU A 189 -6.90 -41.80 -3.26
CA LEU A 189 -7.01 -43.00 -4.10
C LEU A 189 -5.77 -43.17 -4.99
N MET A 190 -5.25 -42.07 -5.55
CA MET A 190 -4.05 -42.09 -6.40
C MET A 190 -2.79 -42.45 -5.62
N THR A 191 -2.70 -42.07 -4.35
CA THR A 191 -1.48 -42.24 -3.53
C THR A 191 -1.59 -43.32 -2.47
N ALA A 192 -2.61 -44.18 -2.53
CA ALA A 192 -2.89 -45.17 -1.49
C ALA A 192 -1.70 -46.08 -1.12
N GLN A 193 -0.77 -46.30 -2.04
CA GLN A 193 0.43 -47.12 -1.86
C GLN A 193 1.69 -46.31 -1.48
N ASP A 194 1.58 -44.99 -1.32
CA ASP A 194 2.67 -44.08 -0.94
C ASP A 194 2.38 -43.46 0.44
N PRO A 195 2.89 -44.06 1.53
CA PRO A 195 2.63 -43.60 2.89
C PRO A 195 3.07 -42.14 3.15
N MET A 196 4.11 -41.67 2.47
CA MET A 196 4.62 -40.31 2.64
C MET A 196 3.65 -39.28 2.06
N ARG A 197 3.13 -39.55 0.86
CA ARG A 197 2.10 -38.69 0.24
C ARG A 197 0.79 -38.74 1.03
N VAL A 198 0.34 -39.91 1.46
CA VAL A 198 -0.87 -40.05 2.28
C VAL A 198 -0.72 -39.25 3.59
N SER A 199 0.44 -39.33 4.25
CA SER A 199 0.73 -38.57 5.46
C SER A 199 0.59 -37.05 5.24
N ARG A 200 1.15 -36.53 4.14
CA ARG A 200 1.01 -35.11 3.78
C ARG A 200 -0.44 -34.71 3.49
N LEU A 201 -1.17 -35.51 2.72
CA LEU A 201 -2.58 -35.25 2.40
C LEU A 201 -3.46 -35.23 3.65
N ARG A 202 -3.17 -36.06 4.66
CA ARG A 202 -3.88 -36.02 5.94
C ARG A 202 -3.69 -34.70 6.69
N ARG A 203 -2.49 -34.10 6.66
CA ARG A 203 -2.29 -32.76 7.24
C ARG A 203 -3.13 -31.70 6.53
N ILE A 204 -3.23 -31.77 5.20
CA ILE A 204 -4.09 -30.86 4.41
C ILE A 204 -5.56 -31.07 4.79
N LEU A 205 -6.02 -32.32 4.89
CA LEU A 205 -7.39 -32.64 5.31
C LEU A 205 -7.70 -32.13 6.73
N ILE A 206 -6.79 -32.33 7.69
CA ILE A 206 -6.95 -31.83 9.07
C ILE A 206 -7.08 -30.30 9.06
N ARG A 207 -6.20 -29.60 8.33
CA ARG A 207 -6.29 -28.14 8.20
C ARG A 207 -7.60 -27.70 7.54
N ASN A 208 -8.06 -28.43 6.53
CA ASN A 208 -9.35 -28.19 5.89
C ASN A 208 -10.51 -28.25 6.90
N TYR A 209 -10.51 -29.25 7.79
CA TYR A 209 -11.52 -29.36 8.85
C TYR A 209 -11.45 -28.18 9.83
N ILE A 210 -10.25 -27.75 10.24
CA ILE A 210 -10.08 -26.60 11.14
C ILE A 210 -10.60 -25.31 10.49
N GLU A 211 -10.24 -25.05 9.24
CA GLU A 211 -10.62 -23.82 8.52
C GLU A 211 -12.11 -23.80 8.13
N SER A 212 -12.79 -24.97 8.14
CA SER A 212 -14.23 -25.09 7.90
C SER A 212 -15.06 -25.31 9.16
N ASP A 213 -14.46 -25.11 10.34
CA ASP A 213 -15.08 -25.25 11.67
C ASP A 213 -15.61 -26.66 12.02
N PHE A 214 -15.09 -27.70 11.36
CA PHE A 214 -15.34 -29.11 11.70
C PHE A 214 -14.32 -29.61 12.73
N LEU A 215 -14.27 -28.95 13.90
CA LEU A 215 -13.21 -29.16 14.90
C LEU A 215 -13.17 -30.59 15.47
N MET A 216 -14.31 -31.26 15.61
CA MET A 216 -14.37 -32.65 16.09
C MET A 216 -13.80 -33.63 15.05
N ASP A 217 -14.09 -33.42 13.76
CA ASP A 217 -13.50 -34.22 12.67
C ASP A 217 -11.98 -34.00 12.59
N ALA A 218 -11.53 -32.75 12.79
CA ALA A 218 -10.12 -32.42 12.88
C ALA A 218 -9.44 -33.16 14.05
N ALA A 219 -10.08 -33.19 15.22
CA ALA A 219 -9.59 -33.88 16.41
C ALA A 219 -9.44 -35.39 16.17
N ASP A 220 -10.49 -36.05 15.66
CA ASP A 220 -10.46 -37.48 15.35
C ASP A 220 -9.41 -37.83 14.29
N ALA A 221 -9.34 -37.04 13.21
CA ALA A 221 -8.32 -37.19 12.18
C ALA A 221 -6.90 -36.99 12.74
N SER A 222 -6.73 -36.06 13.71
CA SER A 222 -5.44 -35.80 14.33
C SER A 222 -4.95 -36.94 15.22
N ILE A 223 -5.86 -37.60 15.95
CA ILE A 223 -5.53 -38.78 16.78
C ILE A 223 -5.05 -39.91 15.88
N ARG A 224 -5.80 -40.22 14.82
CA ARG A 224 -5.43 -41.26 13.85
C ARG A 224 -4.08 -40.97 13.20
N TYR A 225 -3.83 -39.72 12.83
CA TYR A 225 -2.54 -39.31 12.27
C TYR A 225 -1.39 -39.50 13.26
N GLN A 226 -1.58 -39.12 14.53
CA GLN A 226 -0.58 -39.31 15.57
C GLN A 226 -0.25 -40.79 15.79
N GLU A 227 -1.26 -41.65 15.87
CA GLU A 227 -1.09 -43.08 16.13
C GLU A 227 -0.40 -43.81 14.97
N GLU A 228 -0.73 -43.43 13.74
CA GLU A 228 -0.24 -44.10 12.53
C GLU A 228 1.18 -43.69 12.15
N TYR A 229 1.52 -42.40 12.30
CA TYR A 229 2.79 -41.86 11.81
C TYR A 229 3.77 -41.42 12.89
N LEU A 230 3.32 -41.31 14.16
CA LEU A 230 4.11 -40.83 15.30
C LEU A 230 4.97 -39.57 14.99
N PRO A 231 4.40 -38.53 14.34
CA PRO A 231 5.13 -37.31 14.03
C PRO A 231 5.61 -36.59 15.30
N ASP A 232 6.79 -35.98 15.23
CA ASP A 232 7.42 -35.22 16.31
C ASP A 232 7.90 -33.82 15.88
N ASP A 233 7.64 -33.41 14.64
CA ASP A 233 8.03 -32.10 14.12
C ASP A 233 7.22 -30.93 14.70
N THR A 234 7.84 -29.76 14.72
CA THR A 234 7.25 -28.52 15.25
C THR A 234 5.92 -28.16 14.57
N GLU A 235 5.83 -28.29 13.25
CA GLU A 235 4.62 -27.93 12.49
C GLU A 235 3.43 -28.80 12.89
N TRP A 236 3.65 -30.10 13.06
CA TRP A 236 2.63 -31.00 13.58
C TRP A 236 2.20 -30.65 15.00
N ASN A 237 3.15 -30.45 15.91
CA ASN A 237 2.85 -30.11 17.30
C ASN A 237 2.06 -28.81 17.43
N LEU A 238 2.37 -27.80 16.60
CA LEU A 238 1.60 -26.57 16.51
C LEU A 238 0.16 -26.81 16.01
N LEU A 239 -0.01 -27.55 14.90
CA LEU A 239 -1.32 -27.84 14.35
C LEU A 239 -2.21 -28.61 15.35
N ARG A 240 -1.64 -29.62 16.02
CA ARG A 240 -2.37 -30.41 17.00
C ARG A 240 -2.71 -29.59 18.25
N ALA A 241 -1.80 -28.74 18.72
CA ALA A 241 -2.07 -27.84 19.83
C ALA A 241 -3.19 -26.85 19.51
N GLU A 242 -3.25 -26.32 18.29
CA GLU A 242 -4.34 -25.45 17.84
C GLU A 242 -5.70 -26.14 17.93
N ILE A 243 -5.81 -27.37 17.42
CA ILE A 243 -7.04 -28.18 17.55
C ILE A 243 -7.43 -28.33 19.02
N LEU A 244 -6.47 -28.73 19.86
CA LEU A 244 -6.70 -28.98 21.28
C LEU A 244 -7.14 -27.72 22.04
N ILE A 245 -6.58 -26.55 21.71
CA ILE A 245 -7.03 -25.27 22.28
C ILE A 245 -8.46 -24.97 21.84
N LYS A 246 -8.75 -25.09 20.53
CA LYS A 246 -10.09 -24.79 19.98
C LYS A 246 -11.20 -25.69 20.54
N ILE A 247 -10.91 -26.96 20.82
CA ILE A 247 -11.89 -27.88 21.41
C ILE A 247 -11.98 -27.81 22.94
N GLY A 248 -11.28 -26.87 23.59
CA GLY A 248 -11.33 -26.68 25.04
C GLY A 248 -10.51 -27.71 25.84
N GLU A 249 -9.44 -28.25 25.27
CA GLU A 249 -8.53 -29.22 25.89
C GLU A 249 -7.11 -28.63 26.11
N PRO A 250 -6.98 -27.50 26.84
CA PRO A 250 -5.72 -26.75 26.94
C PRO A 250 -4.60 -27.55 27.62
N SER A 251 -4.90 -28.42 28.59
CA SER A 251 -3.90 -29.27 29.25
C SER A 251 -3.17 -30.19 28.27
N LYS A 252 -3.90 -30.76 27.30
CA LYS A 252 -3.31 -31.60 26.25
C LYS A 252 -2.47 -30.75 25.28
N ALA A 253 -2.93 -29.53 24.97
CA ALA A 253 -2.18 -28.61 24.11
C ALA A 253 -0.83 -28.21 24.74
N ILE A 254 -0.79 -27.97 26.05
CA ILE A 254 0.45 -27.68 26.78
C ILE A 254 1.49 -28.79 26.57
N ILE A 255 1.08 -30.06 26.67
CA ILE A 255 1.98 -31.20 26.46
C ILE A 255 2.59 -31.18 25.05
N GLN A 256 1.84 -30.78 24.02
CA GLN A 256 2.37 -30.66 22.65
C GLN A 256 3.34 -29.48 22.48
N LEU A 257 3.18 -28.41 23.26
CA LEU A 257 3.89 -27.14 23.07
C LEU A 257 5.16 -27.02 23.93
N VAL A 258 5.25 -27.76 25.04
CA VAL A 258 6.41 -27.70 25.94
C VAL A 258 7.68 -28.13 25.22
N GLY A 259 8.75 -27.35 25.39
CA GLY A 259 10.08 -27.62 24.80
C GLY A 259 10.31 -26.97 23.44
N LEU A 260 9.25 -26.56 22.73
CA LEU A 260 9.36 -25.85 21.45
C LEU A 260 9.88 -24.43 21.65
N GLN A 261 10.87 -24.03 20.84
CA GLN A 261 11.55 -22.73 20.96
C GLN A 261 10.95 -21.63 20.08
N ASN A 262 10.11 -21.98 19.10
CA ASN A 262 9.59 -20.99 18.16
C ASN A 262 8.62 -20.01 18.85
N LEU A 263 8.55 -18.77 18.36
CA LEU A 263 7.75 -17.72 18.98
C LEU A 263 6.26 -18.07 19.00
N LYS A 264 5.72 -18.66 17.92
CA LYS A 264 4.32 -19.08 17.85
C LYS A 264 3.98 -20.12 18.93
N ALA A 265 4.81 -21.15 19.15
CA ALA A 265 4.57 -22.12 20.23
C ALA A 265 4.61 -21.46 21.60
N ARG A 266 5.53 -20.51 21.84
CA ARG A 266 5.59 -19.79 23.13
C ARG A 266 4.32 -18.96 23.39
N LEU A 267 3.77 -18.31 22.37
CA LEU A 267 2.50 -17.59 22.47
C LEU A 267 1.33 -18.55 22.69
N MET A 268 1.23 -19.63 21.91
CA MET A 268 0.20 -20.65 22.08
C MET A 268 0.28 -21.34 23.45
N LEU A 269 1.49 -21.57 23.98
CA LEU A 269 1.70 -22.16 25.30
C LEU A 269 1.19 -21.23 26.40
N LYS A 270 1.42 -19.91 26.26
CA LYS A 270 0.86 -18.92 27.18
C LYS A 270 -0.67 -18.89 27.11
N LEU A 271 -1.25 -18.95 25.91
CA LEU A 271 -2.71 -19.02 25.73
C LEU A 271 -3.30 -20.30 26.35
N ALA A 272 -2.69 -21.47 26.08
CA ALA A 272 -3.15 -22.73 26.65
C ALA A 272 -3.07 -22.74 28.18
N ARG A 273 -1.97 -22.22 28.76
CA ARG A 273 -1.83 -22.06 30.22
C ARG A 273 -2.85 -21.08 30.82
N LEU A 274 -3.18 -20.02 30.08
CA LEU A 274 -4.22 -19.07 30.48
C LEU A 274 -5.59 -19.77 30.55
N TYR A 275 -5.95 -20.54 29.54
CA TYR A 275 -7.22 -21.29 29.51
C TYR A 275 -7.27 -22.47 30.48
N GLU A 276 -6.15 -23.16 30.72
CA GLU A 276 -6.05 -24.16 31.78
C GLU A 276 -6.18 -23.53 33.18
N GLY A 277 -5.82 -22.25 33.33
CA GLY A 277 -5.79 -21.55 34.61
C GLY A 277 -4.48 -21.73 35.39
N SER A 278 -3.45 -22.29 34.76
CA SER A 278 -2.14 -22.51 35.39
C SER A 278 -1.30 -21.24 35.52
N ILE A 279 -1.67 -20.18 34.79
CA ILE A 279 -1.08 -18.83 34.90
C ILE A 279 -2.19 -17.82 35.10
N LYS A 280 -1.96 -16.83 35.97
CA LYS A 280 -2.94 -15.77 36.23
C LYS A 280 -3.03 -14.83 35.02
N PRO A 281 -4.23 -14.31 34.68
CA PRO A 281 -4.38 -13.40 33.54
C PRO A 281 -3.49 -12.15 33.62
N VAL A 282 -3.36 -11.53 34.80
CA VAL A 282 -2.50 -10.34 35.00
C VAL A 282 -1.03 -10.62 34.64
N THR A 283 -0.51 -11.78 35.02
CA THR A 283 0.86 -12.19 34.68
C THR A 283 1.03 -12.37 33.16
N VAL A 284 0.01 -12.85 32.46
CA VAL A 284 0.05 -12.95 30.99
C VAL A 284 0.12 -11.56 30.36
N ILE A 285 -0.66 -10.60 30.86
CA ILE A 285 -0.64 -9.21 30.38
C ILE A 285 0.75 -8.59 30.57
N GLU A 286 1.32 -8.69 31.77
CA GLU A 286 2.64 -8.13 32.11
C GLU A 286 3.74 -8.75 31.24
N ASP A 287 3.79 -10.08 31.16
CA ASP A 287 4.80 -10.80 30.40
C ASP A 287 4.73 -10.49 28.91
N LEU A 288 3.53 -10.42 28.33
CA LEU A 288 3.37 -10.19 26.90
C LEU A 288 3.51 -8.71 26.52
N SER A 289 3.18 -7.80 27.42
CA SER A 289 3.38 -6.35 27.19
C SER A 289 4.85 -5.93 27.31
N SER A 290 5.66 -6.70 28.04
CA SER A 290 7.10 -6.46 28.18
C SER A 290 7.94 -7.11 27.07
N LEU A 291 7.34 -7.95 26.23
CA LEU A 291 7.96 -8.34 24.96
C LEU A 291 8.04 -7.08 24.10
N GLY A 292 9.26 -6.59 23.85
CA GLY A 292 9.51 -5.42 23.02
C GLY A 292 8.94 -5.56 21.59
N GLU A 293 9.21 -4.56 20.76
CA GLU A 293 8.71 -4.56 19.38
C GLU A 293 9.17 -5.82 18.64
N MET A 294 8.21 -6.50 17.99
CA MET A 294 8.53 -7.62 17.12
C MET A 294 9.05 -7.09 15.78
N PRO A 295 9.91 -7.86 15.08
CA PRO A 295 10.29 -7.55 13.71
C PRO A 295 9.06 -7.35 12.81
N ILE A 296 9.17 -6.46 11.82
CA ILE A 296 8.08 -6.10 10.90
C ILE A 296 7.54 -7.36 10.17
N GLU A 297 8.40 -8.34 9.92
CA GLU A 297 8.07 -9.61 9.27
C GLU A 297 7.16 -10.51 10.13
N SER A 298 6.93 -10.17 11.40
CA SER A 298 6.13 -10.96 12.37
C SER A 298 4.80 -10.29 12.74
N PHE A 299 4.23 -9.46 11.85
CA PHE A 299 2.99 -8.72 12.12
C PHE A 299 1.83 -9.65 12.59
N GLU A 300 1.65 -10.81 11.97
CA GLU A 300 0.61 -11.78 12.37
C GLU A 300 0.80 -12.28 13.81
N LEU A 301 2.04 -12.56 14.21
CA LEU A 301 2.36 -12.98 15.58
C LEU A 301 2.21 -11.84 16.58
N ASN A 302 2.47 -10.60 16.14
CA ASN A 302 2.26 -9.40 16.93
C ASN A 302 0.77 -9.19 17.22
N TYR A 303 -0.10 -9.38 16.21
CA TYR A 303 -1.55 -9.34 16.38
C TYR A 303 -2.07 -10.50 17.23
N PHE A 304 -1.56 -11.71 17.02
CA PHE A 304 -1.90 -12.85 17.87
C PHE A 304 -1.52 -12.60 19.34
N ARG A 305 -0.34 -12.02 19.60
CA ARG A 305 0.06 -11.57 20.95
C ARG A 305 -0.93 -10.56 21.53
N MET A 306 -1.31 -9.53 20.77
CA MET A 306 -2.29 -8.52 21.20
C MET A 306 -3.64 -9.15 21.51
N GLY A 307 -4.08 -10.14 20.72
CA GLY A 307 -5.29 -10.91 20.97
C GLY A 307 -5.23 -11.70 22.28
N ILE A 308 -4.10 -12.34 22.59
CA ILE A 308 -3.90 -13.03 23.89
C ILE A 308 -3.96 -12.03 25.05
N ILE A 309 -3.37 -10.83 24.90
CA ILE A 309 -3.45 -9.77 25.92
C ILE A 309 -4.90 -9.32 26.11
N ALA A 310 -5.66 -9.12 25.02
CA ALA A 310 -7.07 -8.75 25.09
C ALA A 310 -7.91 -9.80 25.84
N GLU A 311 -7.65 -11.09 25.57
CA GLU A 311 -8.35 -12.19 26.21
C GLU A 311 -7.97 -12.34 27.69
N ALA A 312 -6.69 -12.20 28.03
CA ALA A 312 -6.24 -12.17 29.41
C ALA A 312 -6.86 -10.98 30.16
N ALA A 313 -6.92 -9.79 29.55
CA ALA A 313 -7.56 -8.62 30.13
C ALA A 313 -9.07 -8.84 30.35
N ARG A 314 -9.76 -9.54 29.44
CA ARG A 314 -11.15 -9.97 29.62
C ARG A 314 -11.30 -10.87 30.86
N MET A 315 -10.43 -11.88 31.01
CA MET A 315 -10.46 -12.79 32.17
C MET A 315 -10.07 -12.10 33.49
N ALA A 316 -9.26 -11.04 33.43
CA ALA A 316 -8.88 -10.22 34.57
C ALA A 316 -9.91 -9.14 34.94
N SER A 317 -10.93 -8.92 34.11
CA SER A 317 -11.81 -7.74 34.15
C SER A 317 -11.05 -6.40 34.04
N ASP A 318 -9.88 -6.40 33.39
CA ASP A 318 -9.13 -5.18 33.09
C ASP A 318 -9.67 -4.53 31.80
N LEU A 319 -10.64 -3.62 31.98
CA LEU A 319 -11.34 -3.00 30.87
C LEU A 319 -10.43 -2.12 30.00
N ARG A 320 -9.46 -1.42 30.59
CA ARG A 320 -8.63 -0.44 29.86
C ARG A 320 -7.63 -1.15 28.95
N VAL A 321 -6.95 -2.19 29.46
CA VAL A 321 -6.04 -3.00 28.63
C VAL A 321 -6.83 -3.71 27.53
N ARG A 322 -8.00 -4.26 27.86
CA ARG A 322 -8.88 -4.90 26.88
C ARG A 322 -9.26 -3.91 25.77
N LEU A 323 -9.76 -2.73 26.12
CA LEU A 323 -10.15 -1.70 25.15
C LEU A 323 -9.01 -1.37 24.19
N LYS A 324 -7.82 -1.07 24.73
CA LYS A 324 -6.65 -0.69 23.93
C LYS A 324 -6.30 -1.76 22.89
N MET A 325 -6.30 -3.04 23.26
CA MET A 325 -6.00 -4.12 22.32
C MET A 325 -7.10 -4.28 21.26
N GLN A 326 -8.36 -4.12 21.65
CA GLN A 326 -9.49 -4.20 20.71
C GLN A 326 -9.45 -3.07 19.66
N GLU A 327 -9.17 -1.82 20.08
CA GLU A 327 -9.02 -0.68 19.17
C GLU A 327 -7.92 -0.95 18.11
N ILE A 328 -6.75 -1.45 18.54
CA ILE A 328 -5.63 -1.75 17.65
C ILE A 328 -5.98 -2.89 16.67
N LEU A 329 -6.56 -3.97 17.17
CA LEU A 329 -6.86 -5.15 16.37
C LEU A 329 -7.92 -4.87 15.30
N LEU A 330 -9.01 -4.19 15.67
CA LEU A 330 -10.06 -3.79 14.71
C LEU A 330 -9.53 -2.77 13.70
N GLY A 331 -8.72 -1.80 14.14
CA GLY A 331 -8.09 -0.84 13.24
C GLY A 331 -7.02 -1.44 12.33
N SER A 332 -6.58 -2.68 12.54
CA SER A 332 -5.55 -3.32 11.71
C SER A 332 -6.11 -4.22 10.61
N ASN A 333 -7.43 -4.36 10.52
CA ASN A 333 -8.12 -5.28 9.59
C ASN A 333 -7.52 -6.70 9.59
N VAL A 334 -7.18 -7.20 10.78
CA VAL A 334 -6.61 -8.53 10.94
C VAL A 334 -7.72 -9.55 10.76
N ALA A 335 -7.62 -10.37 9.71
CA ALA A 335 -8.47 -11.53 9.53
C ALA A 335 -8.37 -12.43 10.77
N GLU A 336 -9.53 -12.73 11.35
CA GLU A 336 -9.78 -13.62 12.50
C GLU A 336 -8.55 -14.26 13.18
N LEU A 337 -8.32 -13.93 14.46
CA LEU A 337 -7.25 -14.54 15.23
C LEU A 337 -7.64 -15.95 15.68
N SER A 338 -7.14 -16.97 14.97
CA SER A 338 -7.37 -18.37 15.31
C SER A 338 -7.13 -18.67 16.80
N MET A 339 -8.00 -19.48 17.41
CA MET A 339 -8.03 -19.88 18.83
C MET A 339 -8.50 -18.82 19.83
N LEU A 340 -8.75 -17.59 19.40
CA LEU A 340 -9.27 -16.53 20.26
C LEU A 340 -10.74 -16.25 19.93
N PRO A 341 -11.51 -15.69 20.88
CA PRO A 341 -12.88 -15.26 20.61
C PRO A 341 -12.92 -14.21 19.49
N GLU A 342 -13.97 -14.27 18.68
CA GLU A 342 -14.19 -13.31 17.60
C GLU A 342 -14.26 -11.89 18.16
N LEU A 343 -13.53 -10.98 17.51
CA LEU A 343 -13.53 -9.57 17.85
C LEU A 343 -14.46 -8.81 16.91
N THR A 344 -15.63 -8.44 17.42
CA THR A 344 -16.62 -7.68 16.67
C THR A 344 -16.79 -6.27 17.22
N THR A 345 -17.44 -5.41 16.44
CA THR A 345 -17.82 -4.06 16.90
C THR A 345 -18.71 -4.11 18.13
N GLU A 346 -19.62 -5.09 18.23
CA GLU A 346 -20.47 -5.27 19.41
C GLU A 346 -19.63 -5.53 20.68
N VAL A 347 -18.57 -6.34 20.57
CA VAL A 347 -17.66 -6.64 21.68
C VAL A 347 -16.87 -5.40 22.12
N LEU A 348 -16.43 -4.56 21.16
CA LEU A 348 -15.78 -3.27 21.45
C LEU A 348 -16.77 -2.33 22.16
N LEU A 349 -17.98 -2.17 21.63
CA LEU A 349 -19.01 -1.29 22.17
C LEU A 349 -19.42 -1.67 23.60
N LYS A 350 -19.55 -2.97 23.90
CA LYS A 350 -19.77 -3.45 25.28
C LYS A 350 -18.63 -3.04 26.23
N THR A 351 -17.39 -3.04 25.74
CA THR A 351 -16.22 -2.66 26.54
C THR A 351 -16.20 -1.15 26.79
N TYR A 352 -16.48 -0.33 25.78
CA TYR A 352 -16.69 1.11 25.94
C TYR A 352 -17.80 1.41 26.95
N SER A 353 -18.97 0.78 26.83
CA SER A 353 -20.11 0.99 27.73
C SER A 353 -19.77 0.63 29.18
N ALA A 354 -19.04 -0.48 29.41
CA ALA A 354 -18.61 -0.86 30.76
C ALA A 354 -17.68 0.19 31.41
N ILE A 355 -16.74 0.75 30.64
CA ILE A 355 -15.87 1.83 31.12
C ILE A 355 -16.68 3.09 31.42
N ALA A 356 -17.54 3.50 30.48
CA ALA A 356 -18.36 4.70 30.61
C ALA A 356 -19.30 4.64 31.83
N VAL A 357 -19.98 3.51 32.04
CA VAL A 357 -20.89 3.32 33.19
C VAL A 357 -20.11 3.35 34.51
N ASN A 358 -18.96 2.69 34.59
CA ASN A 358 -18.13 2.74 35.79
C ASN A 358 -17.67 4.16 36.12
N GLU A 359 -17.21 4.91 35.11
CA GLU A 359 -16.77 6.30 35.27
C GLU A 359 -17.95 7.22 35.64
N GLY A 360 -19.09 7.07 34.97
CA GLY A 360 -20.29 7.85 35.23
C GLY A 360 -20.80 7.67 36.65
N ASN A 361 -20.85 6.43 37.14
CA ASN A 361 -21.23 6.13 38.52
C ASN A 361 -20.24 6.75 39.53
N ALA A 362 -18.93 6.64 39.27
CA ALA A 362 -17.90 7.19 40.15
C ALA A 362 -17.96 8.73 40.25
N ASN A 363 -18.44 9.39 39.19
CA ASN A 363 -18.53 10.86 39.10
C ASN A 363 -19.98 11.39 39.23
N ASN A 364 -20.93 10.54 39.63
CA ASN A 364 -22.36 10.87 39.79
C ASN A 364 -23.02 11.49 38.54
N LEU A 365 -22.63 11.05 37.36
CA LEU A 365 -23.25 11.49 36.12
C LEU A 365 -24.63 10.84 35.97
N LEU A 366 -25.68 11.65 35.86
CA LEU A 366 -27.06 11.17 35.78
C LEU A 366 -27.39 10.67 34.37
N VAL A 367 -27.98 9.48 34.27
CA VAL A 367 -28.56 8.99 33.01
C VAL A 367 -29.72 9.89 32.63
N GLY A 368 -29.75 10.34 31.38
CA GLY A 368 -30.72 11.34 30.88
C GLY A 368 -30.18 12.77 30.83
N ASP A 369 -29.14 13.10 31.61
CA ASP A 369 -28.43 14.39 31.51
C ASP A 369 -27.14 14.26 30.67
N TYR A 370 -27.31 13.84 29.41
CA TYR A 370 -26.18 13.46 28.56
C TYR A 370 -25.28 14.64 28.15
N LEU A 371 -25.72 15.90 28.31
CA LEU A 371 -24.86 17.05 28.08
C LEU A 371 -23.76 17.16 29.15
N SER A 372 -24.08 16.89 30.42
CA SER A 372 -23.07 16.81 31.47
C SER A 372 -22.05 15.69 31.23
N TRP A 373 -22.46 14.56 30.63
CA TRP A 373 -21.53 13.50 30.21
C TRP A 373 -20.55 14.00 29.14
N ILE A 374 -21.02 14.76 28.16
CA ILE A 374 -20.17 15.37 27.12
C ILE A 374 -19.19 16.37 27.73
N GLU A 375 -19.65 17.25 28.62
CA GLU A 375 -18.78 18.23 29.29
C GLU A 375 -17.71 17.54 30.14
N TYR A 376 -18.10 16.51 30.88
CA TYR A 376 -17.19 15.70 31.66
C TYR A 376 -16.14 15.03 30.77
N ALA A 377 -16.54 14.35 29.70
CA ALA A 377 -15.63 13.72 28.75
C ALA A 377 -14.63 14.72 28.16
N LYS A 378 -15.09 15.92 27.77
CA LYS A 378 -14.21 17.02 27.29
C LYS A 378 -13.18 17.45 28.34
N SER A 379 -13.56 17.48 29.62
CA SER A 379 -12.67 17.91 30.70
C SER A 379 -11.53 16.91 30.97
N ILE A 380 -11.77 15.61 30.75
CA ILE A 380 -10.79 14.54 31.05
C ILE A 380 -9.98 14.10 29.83
N GLN A 381 -10.41 14.42 28.60
CA GLN A 381 -9.86 13.84 27.37
C GLN A 381 -8.34 14.06 27.16
N SER A 382 -7.73 15.07 27.79
CA SER A 382 -6.29 15.31 27.70
C SER A 382 -5.45 14.33 28.53
N LYS A 383 -6.03 13.78 29.61
CA LYS A 383 -5.36 12.84 30.52
C LYS A 383 -5.87 11.41 30.37
N ASN A 384 -7.16 11.26 30.10
CA ASN A 384 -7.88 9.99 30.01
C ASN A 384 -8.66 9.91 28.69
N ALA A 385 -7.94 9.94 27.57
CA ALA A 385 -8.55 9.95 26.23
C ALA A 385 -9.38 8.68 25.94
N ASP A 386 -8.94 7.52 26.43
CA ASP A 386 -9.64 6.25 26.32
C ASP A 386 -10.98 6.24 27.07
N ILE A 387 -11.04 6.83 28.28
CA ILE A 387 -12.28 6.98 29.04
C ILE A 387 -13.21 7.98 28.34
N ALA A 388 -12.68 9.10 27.85
CA ALA A 388 -13.47 10.07 27.09
C ALA A 388 -14.08 9.43 25.82
N ARG A 389 -13.29 8.66 25.05
CA ARG A 389 -13.79 7.88 23.90
C ARG A 389 -14.88 6.90 24.32
N SER A 390 -14.69 6.20 25.44
CA SER A 390 -15.67 5.27 26.00
C SER A 390 -17.01 5.94 26.29
N ILE A 391 -16.98 7.13 26.89
CA ILE A 391 -18.19 7.92 27.14
C ILE A 391 -18.86 8.33 25.83
N TYR A 392 -18.12 8.85 24.85
CA TYR A 392 -18.71 9.24 23.57
C TYR A 392 -19.33 8.04 22.83
N ALA A 393 -18.64 6.91 22.78
CA ALA A 393 -19.15 5.68 22.16
C ALA A 393 -20.38 5.11 22.91
N PHE A 394 -20.43 5.23 24.24
CA PHE A 394 -21.61 4.89 25.04
C PHE A 394 -22.80 5.76 24.66
N LEU A 395 -22.63 7.08 24.59
CA LEU A 395 -23.72 8.01 24.24
C LEU A 395 -24.29 7.78 22.83
N LEU A 396 -23.48 7.27 21.88
CA LEU A 396 -23.95 6.94 20.54
C LEU A 396 -24.84 5.67 20.49
N GLN A 397 -24.81 4.85 21.55
CA GLN A 397 -25.67 3.67 21.70
C GLN A 397 -26.99 4.00 22.42
N GLU A 398 -27.08 5.16 23.06
CA GLU A 398 -28.22 5.60 23.86
C GLU A 398 -29.20 6.48 23.06
N GLU A 399 -30.44 6.57 23.55
CA GLU A 399 -31.42 7.51 23.03
C GLU A 399 -31.16 8.92 23.57
N VAL A 400 -30.22 9.62 22.93
CA VAL A 400 -29.80 10.97 23.32
C VAL A 400 -30.39 12.07 22.44
N SER A 401 -30.38 13.32 22.93
CA SER A 401 -30.75 14.51 22.16
C SER A 401 -29.84 14.73 20.95
N ILE A 402 -30.30 15.52 19.97
CA ILE A 402 -29.51 15.83 18.76
C ILE A 402 -28.16 16.48 19.14
N ASP A 403 -28.16 17.40 20.10
CA ASP A 403 -26.94 18.09 20.53
C ASP A 403 -25.95 17.15 21.23
N ALA A 404 -26.46 16.27 22.10
CA ALA A 404 -25.61 15.27 22.76
C ALA A 404 -25.05 14.26 21.74
N ARG A 405 -25.85 13.83 20.76
CA ARG A 405 -25.41 12.94 19.67
C ARG A 405 -24.30 13.58 18.84
N LYS A 406 -24.49 14.85 18.45
CA LYS A 406 -23.47 15.64 17.74
C LYS A 406 -22.19 15.73 18.56
N GLY A 407 -22.30 16.08 19.84
CA GLY A 407 -21.14 16.16 20.75
C GLY A 407 -20.40 14.82 20.88
N ALA A 408 -21.12 13.71 20.90
CA ALA A 408 -20.55 12.37 20.97
C ALA A 408 -19.80 11.99 19.69
N TYR A 409 -20.38 12.23 18.51
CA TYR A 409 -19.67 12.01 17.24
C TYR A 409 -18.42 12.88 17.13
N GLU A 410 -18.52 14.17 17.44
CA GLU A 410 -17.38 15.10 17.38
C GLU A 410 -16.24 14.66 18.31
N GLY A 411 -16.60 14.27 19.54
CA GLY A 411 -15.64 13.80 20.53
C GLY A 411 -14.97 12.50 20.15
N LEU A 412 -15.73 11.48 19.73
CA LEU A 412 -15.19 10.16 19.40
C LEU A 412 -14.26 10.23 18.19
N ILE A 413 -14.76 10.76 17.06
CA ILE A 413 -13.99 10.83 15.81
C ILE A 413 -12.78 11.74 16.00
N GLY A 414 -12.96 12.90 16.66
CA GLY A 414 -11.87 13.83 16.92
C GLY A 414 -10.73 13.22 17.73
N LEU A 415 -11.02 12.45 18.77
CA LEU A 415 -10.00 11.78 19.58
C LEU A 415 -9.29 10.66 18.82
N LEU A 416 -10.04 9.83 18.08
CA LEU A 416 -9.45 8.75 17.28
C LEU A 416 -8.50 9.28 16.21
N LEU A 417 -8.91 10.31 15.47
CA LEU A 417 -8.05 10.94 14.46
C LEU A 417 -6.83 11.63 15.07
N LYS A 418 -6.98 12.29 16.22
CA LYS A 418 -5.86 12.91 16.96
C LYS A 418 -4.80 11.87 17.36
N GLU A 419 -5.22 10.66 17.71
CA GLU A 419 -4.34 9.52 18.01
C GLU A 419 -3.89 8.75 16.76
N ARG A 420 -4.13 9.28 15.56
CA ARG A 420 -3.81 8.65 14.26
C ARG A 420 -4.47 7.28 14.05
N GLN A 421 -5.62 7.03 14.68
CA GLN A 421 -6.39 5.78 14.55
C GLN A 421 -7.40 5.83 13.39
N TYR A 422 -7.03 6.38 12.23
CA TYR A 422 -7.93 6.48 11.07
C TYR A 422 -8.54 5.14 10.68
N ALA A 423 -7.73 4.07 10.70
CA ALA A 423 -8.20 2.76 10.29
C ALA A 423 -9.32 2.22 11.20
N LEU A 424 -9.31 2.55 12.50
CA LEU A 424 -10.44 2.26 13.38
C LEU A 424 -11.66 3.14 13.07
N VAL A 425 -11.47 4.42 12.75
CA VAL A 425 -12.57 5.31 12.32
C VAL A 425 -13.24 4.76 11.06
N SER A 426 -12.44 4.36 10.06
CA SER A 426 -12.93 3.73 8.82
C SER A 426 -13.67 2.43 9.12
N TYR A 427 -13.10 1.54 9.95
CA TYR A 427 -13.77 0.31 10.37
C TYR A 427 -15.14 0.59 11.03
N LEU A 428 -15.22 1.57 11.95
CA LEU A 428 -16.47 1.94 12.63
C LEU A 428 -17.50 2.62 11.70
N TYR A 429 -17.03 3.24 10.62
CA TYR A 429 -17.84 3.92 9.60
C TYR A 429 -18.43 2.96 8.56
N ASP A 430 -17.61 2.05 8.03
CA ASP A 430 -18.03 1.16 6.95
C ASP A 430 -18.64 -0.14 7.49
N GLU A 431 -17.91 -0.89 8.31
CA GLU A 431 -18.29 -2.25 8.75
C GLU A 431 -18.98 -2.25 10.11
N GLY A 432 -18.54 -1.37 11.02
CA GLY A 432 -18.98 -1.36 12.40
C GLY A 432 -20.37 -0.79 12.64
N SER A 433 -20.98 -0.15 11.64
CA SER A 433 -22.32 0.48 11.70
C SER A 433 -22.54 1.55 12.79
N LEU A 434 -21.54 1.83 13.63
CA LEU A 434 -21.60 2.84 14.69
C LEU A 434 -21.69 4.24 14.10
N ILE A 435 -20.96 4.50 13.01
CA ILE A 435 -20.95 5.78 12.30
C ILE A 435 -21.59 5.57 10.93
N SER A 436 -22.90 5.71 10.85
CA SER A 436 -23.64 5.47 9.60
C SER A 436 -23.83 6.77 8.80
N GLY A 437 -23.39 6.75 7.54
CA GLY A 437 -23.44 7.92 6.66
C GLY A 437 -22.64 9.10 7.24
N ILE A 438 -22.73 10.29 6.64
CA ILE A 438 -21.98 11.45 7.14
C ILE A 438 -22.55 11.89 8.50
N PRO A 439 -21.79 11.76 9.60
CA PRO A 439 -22.30 12.10 10.92
C PRO A 439 -22.43 13.63 11.07
N PRO A 440 -23.31 14.12 11.98
CA PRO A 440 -23.54 15.55 12.19
C PRO A 440 -22.38 16.20 12.98
N VAL A 441 -21.20 16.30 12.37
CA VAL A 441 -19.99 16.89 12.99
C VAL A 441 -19.65 18.25 12.37
N SER A 442 -18.79 19.03 13.03
CA SER A 442 -18.28 20.29 12.49
C SER A 442 -17.55 20.12 11.14
N GLN A 443 -17.62 21.15 10.30
CA GLN A 443 -16.92 21.16 9.00
C GLN A 443 -15.40 21.01 9.12
N ASN A 444 -14.81 21.55 10.20
CA ASN A 444 -13.39 21.38 10.47
C ASN A 444 -13.02 19.91 10.73
N LEU A 445 -13.89 19.18 11.45
CA LEU A 445 -13.69 17.75 11.68
C LEU A 445 -13.89 16.94 10.39
N LEU A 446 -14.87 17.30 9.56
CA LEU A 446 -15.03 16.68 8.23
C LEU A 446 -13.78 16.86 7.37
N LEU A 447 -13.19 18.06 7.36
CA LEU A 447 -11.98 18.34 6.61
C LEU A 447 -10.78 17.54 7.13
N THR A 448 -10.62 17.51 8.46
CA THR A 448 -9.56 16.73 9.11
C THR A 448 -9.69 15.26 8.77
N TRP A 449 -10.90 14.70 8.87
CA TRP A 449 -11.17 13.32 8.53
C TRP A 449 -10.93 13.01 7.05
N SER A 450 -11.38 13.90 6.16
CA SER A 450 -11.10 13.79 4.71
C SER A 450 -9.60 13.70 4.41
N ARG A 451 -8.76 14.46 5.13
CA ARG A 451 -7.30 14.39 4.97
C ARG A 451 -6.71 13.07 5.45
N PHE A 452 -7.14 12.57 6.61
CA PHE A 452 -6.70 11.25 7.07
C PHE A 452 -7.12 10.13 6.10
N ALA A 453 -8.33 10.22 5.54
CA ALA A 453 -8.79 9.30 4.50
C ALA A 453 -7.91 9.37 3.25
N LEU A 454 -7.56 10.58 2.82
CA LEU A 454 -6.65 10.79 1.69
C LEU A 454 -5.25 10.23 1.96
N GLU A 455 -4.67 10.48 3.14
CA GLU A 455 -3.37 9.92 3.56
C GLU A 455 -3.40 8.38 3.56
N ALA A 456 -4.50 7.78 3.98
CA ALA A 456 -4.74 6.34 3.95
C ALA A 456 -5.10 5.79 2.57
N ARG A 457 -5.16 6.64 1.53
CA ARG A 457 -5.58 6.31 0.16
C ARG A 457 -7.03 5.81 0.04
N ASP A 458 -7.86 6.13 1.03
CA ASP A 458 -9.30 5.95 0.98
C ASP A 458 -9.94 7.17 0.30
N TYR A 459 -9.72 7.25 -1.02
CA TYR A 459 -10.16 8.38 -1.83
C TYR A 459 -11.68 8.53 -1.86
N LYS A 460 -12.42 7.43 -1.73
CA LYS A 460 -13.88 7.44 -1.74
C LYS A 460 -14.42 8.11 -0.48
N THR A 461 -13.94 7.71 0.70
CA THR A 461 -14.34 8.33 1.97
C THR A 461 -13.89 9.78 2.03
N ALA A 462 -12.65 10.08 1.62
CA ALA A 462 -12.16 11.46 1.53
C ALA A 462 -13.10 12.35 0.70
N MET A 463 -13.48 11.89 -0.50
CA MET A 463 -14.39 12.65 -1.37
C MET A 463 -15.78 12.84 -0.76
N ASN A 464 -16.36 11.78 -0.17
CA ASN A 464 -17.68 11.86 0.45
C ASN A 464 -17.72 12.87 1.61
N LEU A 465 -16.67 12.89 2.44
CA LEU A 465 -16.54 13.83 3.55
C LEU A 465 -16.31 15.26 3.05
N ALA A 466 -15.47 15.44 2.03
CA ALA A 466 -15.22 16.74 1.45
C ALA A 466 -16.47 17.36 0.81
N ARG A 467 -17.33 16.56 0.16
CA ARG A 467 -18.63 17.01 -0.40
C ARG A 467 -19.61 17.50 0.65
N ALA A 468 -19.50 17.01 1.89
CA ALA A 468 -20.37 17.41 2.98
C ALA A 468 -20.03 18.80 3.55
N ILE A 469 -18.89 19.37 3.16
CA ILE A 469 -18.46 20.70 3.58
C ILE A 469 -19.13 21.75 2.69
N ASN A 470 -20.11 22.44 3.27
CA ASN A 470 -20.95 23.41 2.54
C ASN A 470 -20.35 24.84 2.50
N VAL A 471 -19.32 25.13 3.28
CA VAL A 471 -18.63 26.43 3.30
C VAL A 471 -17.14 26.19 3.11
N VAL A 472 -16.50 26.97 2.25
CA VAL A 472 -15.05 26.88 2.03
C VAL A 472 -14.32 27.04 3.37
N PRO A 473 -13.48 26.08 3.79
CA PRO A 473 -12.78 26.19 5.06
C PRO A 473 -11.86 27.41 5.08
N ASN A 474 -11.76 28.10 6.22
CA ASN A 474 -11.04 29.38 6.35
C ASN A 474 -9.56 29.32 5.95
N GLU A 475 -8.95 28.14 6.02
CA GLU A 475 -7.57 27.87 5.62
C GLU A 475 -7.38 27.72 4.10
N PHE A 476 -8.47 27.68 3.33
CA PHE A 476 -8.45 27.63 1.87
C PHE A 476 -8.96 28.95 1.28
N THR A 477 -8.35 29.35 0.16
CA THR A 477 -9.02 30.26 -0.79
C THR A 477 -10.06 29.47 -1.57
N ASN A 478 -11.05 30.15 -2.15
CA ASN A 478 -12.03 29.50 -3.06
C ASN A 478 -11.31 28.71 -4.16
N TRP A 479 -10.25 29.29 -4.73
CA TRP A 479 -9.39 28.67 -5.72
C TRP A 479 -8.80 27.34 -5.22
N ALA A 480 -8.10 27.36 -4.08
CA ALA A 480 -7.43 26.18 -3.54
C ALA A 480 -8.43 25.09 -3.15
N TRP A 481 -9.62 25.46 -2.68
CA TRP A 481 -10.68 24.53 -2.36
C TRP A 481 -11.24 23.82 -3.59
N GLU A 482 -11.49 24.56 -4.68
CA GLU A 482 -12.00 23.95 -5.92
C GLU A 482 -10.99 22.97 -6.53
N LEU A 483 -9.69 23.29 -6.49
CA LEU A 483 -8.63 22.37 -6.91
C LEU A 483 -8.53 21.14 -6.01
N TYR A 484 -8.65 21.30 -4.69
CA TYR A 484 -8.67 20.19 -3.75
C TYR A 484 -9.81 19.21 -4.05
N ILE A 485 -11.02 19.73 -4.31
CA ILE A 485 -12.16 18.89 -4.66
C ILE A 485 -11.97 18.21 -6.01
N ALA A 486 -11.47 18.92 -7.03
CA ALA A 486 -11.17 18.32 -8.34
C ALA A 486 -10.20 17.12 -8.21
N ARG A 487 -9.16 17.29 -7.39
CA ARG A 487 -8.16 16.25 -7.12
C ARG A 487 -8.79 15.01 -6.48
N LEU A 488 -9.67 15.19 -5.49
CA LEU A 488 -10.39 14.08 -4.87
C LEU A 488 -11.34 13.38 -5.85
N GLU A 489 -12.01 14.12 -6.74
CA GLU A 489 -12.86 13.53 -7.80
C GLU A 489 -12.03 12.64 -8.73
N ILE A 490 -10.84 13.11 -9.13
CA ILE A 490 -9.90 12.35 -9.95
C ILE A 490 -9.49 11.03 -9.28
N PHE A 491 -9.00 11.08 -8.05
CA PHE A 491 -8.49 9.87 -7.38
C PHE A 491 -9.57 8.93 -6.84
N SER A 492 -10.80 9.40 -6.63
CA SER A 492 -11.92 8.56 -6.22
C SER A 492 -12.58 7.76 -7.36
N GLY A 493 -12.10 7.94 -8.60
CA GLY A 493 -12.61 7.27 -9.80
C GLY A 493 -13.62 8.11 -10.61
N SER A 494 -14.01 9.28 -10.12
CA SER A 494 -14.86 10.28 -10.80
C SER A 494 -14.02 11.28 -11.60
N SER A 495 -13.08 10.79 -12.41
CA SER A 495 -12.11 11.65 -13.07
C SER A 495 -12.72 12.55 -14.15
N VAL A 496 -13.87 12.17 -14.72
CA VAL A 496 -14.61 13.02 -15.66
C VAL A 496 -15.19 14.22 -14.93
N GLU A 497 -15.83 14.02 -13.79
CA GLU A 497 -16.38 15.08 -12.97
C GLU A 497 -15.29 16.03 -12.46
N GLY A 498 -14.13 15.48 -12.08
CA GLY A 498 -12.97 16.27 -11.70
C GLY A 498 -12.45 17.12 -12.86
N ALA A 499 -12.39 16.57 -14.07
CA ALA A 499 -11.99 17.33 -15.26
C ALA A 499 -13.02 18.42 -15.61
N ASP A 500 -14.31 18.12 -15.57
CA ASP A 500 -15.38 19.09 -15.81
C ASP A 500 -15.33 20.24 -14.79
N ARG A 501 -15.04 19.95 -13.52
CA ARG A 501 -14.80 20.98 -12.51
C ARG A 501 -13.63 21.86 -12.90
N LEU A 502 -12.50 21.29 -13.30
CA LEU A 502 -11.33 22.04 -13.73
C LEU A 502 -11.64 22.92 -14.96
N LEU A 503 -12.47 22.48 -15.89
CA LEU A 503 -12.93 23.32 -17.01
C LEU A 503 -13.78 24.50 -16.52
N ASN A 504 -14.76 24.22 -15.65
CA ASN A 504 -15.63 25.25 -15.06
C ASN A 504 -14.85 26.30 -14.25
N ILE A 505 -13.71 25.92 -13.64
CA ILE A 505 -12.81 26.87 -12.97
C ILE A 505 -12.26 27.88 -13.98
N LEU A 506 -11.75 27.40 -15.12
CA LEU A 506 -11.18 28.27 -16.16
C LEU A 506 -12.23 29.20 -16.77
N GLU A 507 -13.44 28.70 -17.05
CA GLU A 507 -14.52 29.50 -17.65
C GLU A 507 -14.94 30.71 -16.80
N ARG A 508 -14.71 30.65 -15.48
CA ARG A 508 -15.07 31.71 -14.53
C ARG A 508 -13.97 32.77 -14.36
N HIS A 509 -12.83 32.62 -15.02
CA HIS A 509 -11.68 33.51 -14.87
C HIS A 509 -11.24 34.05 -16.24
N ASP A 510 -11.08 35.36 -16.34
CA ASP A 510 -10.56 36.00 -17.55
C ASP A 510 -9.02 35.94 -17.61
N GLN A 511 -8.36 35.86 -16.45
CA GLN A 511 -6.90 35.80 -16.30
C GLN A 511 -6.52 34.96 -15.09
N LEU A 512 -5.35 34.31 -15.16
CA LEU A 512 -4.75 33.56 -14.06
C LEU A 512 -3.34 34.07 -13.77
N GLN A 513 -2.98 34.15 -12.50
CA GLN A 513 -1.59 34.38 -12.09
C GLN A 513 -0.75 33.12 -12.38
N GLU A 514 0.55 33.28 -12.59
CA GLU A 514 1.47 32.17 -12.87
C GLU A 514 1.40 31.08 -11.80
N ALA A 515 1.44 31.45 -10.52
CA ALA A 515 1.31 30.48 -9.42
C ALA A 515 -0.04 29.74 -9.39
N GLN A 516 -1.13 30.37 -9.83
CA GLN A 516 -2.43 29.71 -9.93
C GLN A 516 -2.42 28.70 -11.08
N LEU A 517 -1.83 29.08 -12.22
CA LEU A 517 -1.72 28.18 -13.36
C LEU A 517 -0.87 26.94 -13.03
N ASP A 518 0.23 27.11 -12.30
CA ASP A 518 1.07 25.99 -11.87
C ASP A 518 0.29 25.03 -10.96
N GLN A 519 -0.47 25.56 -9.99
CA GLN A 519 -1.32 24.75 -9.12
C GLN A 519 -2.42 24.01 -9.90
N TYR A 520 -3.02 24.67 -10.90
CA TYR A 520 -4.01 24.04 -11.77
C TYR A 520 -3.38 22.87 -12.55
N LEU A 521 -2.23 23.09 -13.18
CA LEU A 521 -1.53 22.10 -13.97
C LEU A 521 -1.09 20.90 -13.14
N GLN A 522 -0.72 21.09 -11.86
CA GLN A 522 -0.46 19.98 -10.94
C GLN A 522 -1.63 18.99 -10.84
N VAL A 523 -2.88 19.49 -10.81
CA VAL A 523 -4.07 18.62 -10.79
C VAL A 523 -4.31 17.97 -12.16
N VAL A 524 -3.98 18.66 -13.27
CA VAL A 524 -4.01 18.05 -14.60
C VAL A 524 -2.96 16.92 -14.72
N PHE A 525 -1.80 17.05 -14.09
CA PHE A 525 -0.79 15.98 -14.05
C PHE A 525 -1.25 14.75 -13.25
N ASP A 526 -2.13 14.92 -12.27
CA ASP A 526 -2.74 13.77 -11.60
C ASP A 526 -3.56 12.92 -12.58
N LEU A 527 -4.24 13.52 -13.57
CA LEU A 527 -4.94 12.78 -14.64
C LEU A 527 -3.98 11.99 -15.52
N GLN A 528 -2.80 12.54 -15.84
CA GLN A 528 -1.76 11.78 -16.55
C GLN A 528 -1.25 10.61 -15.70
N THR A 529 -1.11 10.81 -14.39
CA THR A 529 -0.64 9.79 -13.44
C THR A 529 -1.60 8.59 -13.36
N ILE A 530 -2.91 8.83 -13.48
CA ILE A 530 -3.93 7.76 -13.53
C ILE A 530 -4.27 7.34 -14.97
N GLU A 531 -3.39 7.62 -15.94
CA GLU A 531 -3.50 7.23 -17.35
C GLU A 531 -4.72 7.79 -18.09
N ARG A 532 -5.39 8.82 -17.54
CA ARG A 532 -6.48 9.57 -18.18
C ARG A 532 -5.95 10.67 -19.09
N HIS A 533 -5.09 10.28 -20.03
CA HIS A 533 -4.44 11.18 -20.98
C HIS A 533 -5.44 11.89 -21.90
N ASP A 534 -6.61 11.30 -22.14
CA ASP A 534 -7.73 11.89 -22.88
C ASP A 534 -8.24 13.17 -22.20
N LEU A 535 -8.51 13.09 -20.90
CA LEU A 535 -9.00 14.21 -20.10
C LEU A 535 -7.90 15.26 -19.88
N ALA A 536 -6.68 14.82 -19.58
CA ALA A 536 -5.54 15.72 -19.41
C ALA A 536 -5.30 16.55 -20.68
N MET A 537 -5.36 15.94 -21.86
CA MET A 537 -5.21 16.63 -23.15
C MET A 537 -6.29 17.70 -23.37
N THR A 538 -7.54 17.43 -23.00
CA THR A 538 -8.63 18.41 -23.07
C THR A 538 -8.33 19.62 -22.20
N LEU A 539 -7.91 19.40 -20.95
CA LEU A 539 -7.60 20.47 -19.99
C LEU A 539 -6.37 21.29 -20.40
N PHE A 540 -5.30 20.65 -20.88
CA PHE A 540 -4.13 21.38 -21.38
C PHE A 540 -4.48 22.35 -22.51
N LYS A 541 -5.33 21.93 -23.46
CA LYS A 541 -5.81 22.81 -24.53
C LYS A 541 -6.62 23.99 -23.99
N SER A 542 -7.47 23.74 -22.98
CA SER A 542 -8.28 24.81 -22.35
C SER A 542 -7.43 25.82 -21.58
N VAL A 543 -6.23 25.43 -21.13
CA VAL A 543 -5.30 26.30 -20.40
C VAL A 543 -4.48 27.22 -21.31
N GLU A 544 -4.36 26.91 -22.60
CA GLU A 544 -3.52 27.66 -23.55
C GLU A 544 -3.72 29.19 -23.49
N PRO A 545 -4.95 29.75 -23.44
CA PRO A 545 -5.17 31.20 -23.36
C PRO A 545 -4.58 31.88 -22.12
N PHE A 546 -4.34 31.12 -21.06
CA PHE A 546 -3.81 31.61 -19.79
C PHE A 546 -2.28 31.51 -19.69
N THR A 547 -1.62 30.87 -20.67
CA THR A 547 -0.16 30.75 -20.72
C THR A 547 0.47 32.03 -21.25
N ASN A 548 0.95 32.88 -20.35
CA ASN A 548 1.47 34.21 -20.72
C ASN A 548 3.00 34.23 -20.87
N SER A 549 3.73 33.36 -20.16
CA SER A 549 5.19 33.29 -20.22
C SER A 549 5.68 32.30 -21.30
N LEU A 550 6.86 32.56 -21.87
CA LEU A 550 7.50 31.63 -22.81
C LEU A 550 7.74 30.26 -22.16
N ARG A 551 8.12 30.25 -20.88
CA ARG A 551 8.32 29.04 -20.09
C ARG A 551 7.05 28.19 -20.01
N GLN A 552 5.93 28.78 -19.61
CA GLN A 552 4.65 28.08 -19.48
C GLN A 552 4.18 27.48 -20.81
N LYS A 553 4.36 28.19 -21.92
CA LYS A 553 4.02 27.66 -23.25
C LYS A 553 4.85 26.44 -23.62
N ARG A 554 6.16 26.46 -23.30
CA ARG A 554 7.06 25.31 -23.52
C ARG A 554 6.67 24.12 -22.66
N GLU A 555 6.43 24.34 -21.37
CA GLU A 555 6.01 23.30 -20.43
C GLU A 555 4.67 22.69 -20.86
N LEU A 556 3.66 23.51 -21.21
CA LEU A 556 2.36 23.04 -21.66
C LEU A 556 2.46 22.11 -22.88
N LEU A 557 3.19 22.52 -23.93
CA LEU A 557 3.38 21.69 -25.13
C LEU A 557 4.11 20.38 -24.82
N PHE A 558 5.11 20.43 -23.94
CA PHE A 558 5.83 19.24 -23.51
C PHE A 558 4.89 18.24 -22.83
N TRP A 559 4.06 18.69 -21.89
CA TRP A 559 3.13 17.82 -21.17
C TRP A 559 1.98 17.31 -22.05
N MET A 560 1.54 18.11 -23.03
CA MET A 560 0.65 17.62 -24.09
C MET A 560 1.32 16.49 -24.89
N GLY A 561 2.60 16.62 -25.21
CA GLY A 561 3.40 15.57 -25.85
C GLY A 561 3.40 14.27 -25.05
N GLU A 562 3.66 14.34 -23.74
CA GLU A 562 3.61 13.19 -22.83
C GLU A 562 2.21 12.52 -22.82
N SER A 563 1.13 13.30 -22.82
CA SER A 563 -0.22 12.75 -22.98
C SER A 563 -0.45 12.06 -24.33
N GLN A 564 0.13 12.56 -25.43
CA GLN A 564 0.04 11.88 -26.73
C GLN A 564 0.82 10.56 -26.73
N ILE A 565 1.98 10.49 -26.06
CA ILE A 565 2.71 9.23 -25.85
C ILE A 565 1.82 8.21 -25.14
N GLY A 566 1.18 8.59 -24.04
CA GLY A 566 0.25 7.71 -23.31
C GLY A 566 -0.94 7.24 -24.15
N GLN A 567 -1.36 8.04 -25.15
CA GLN A 567 -2.39 7.65 -26.13
C GLN A 567 -1.83 6.90 -27.36
N GLN A 568 -0.55 6.54 -27.38
CA GLN A 568 0.16 5.88 -28.49
C GLN A 568 0.17 6.69 -29.80
N LYS A 569 0.03 8.01 -29.70
CA LYS A 569 0.04 8.96 -30.83
C LYS A 569 1.43 9.56 -30.98
N PHE A 570 2.38 8.69 -31.28
CA PHE A 570 3.82 8.99 -31.20
C PHE A 570 4.27 10.11 -32.17
N ALA A 571 3.72 10.16 -33.38
CA ALA A 571 4.05 11.22 -34.34
C ALA A 571 3.55 12.60 -33.88
N GLN A 572 2.33 12.67 -33.32
CA GLN A 572 1.80 13.91 -32.75
C GLN A 572 2.56 14.33 -31.49
N ALA A 573 3.01 13.38 -30.67
CA ALA A 573 3.87 13.66 -29.52
C ALA A 573 5.19 14.28 -29.95
N ALA A 574 5.84 13.72 -30.98
CA ALA A 574 7.10 14.23 -31.51
C ALA A 574 6.99 15.70 -31.97
N ASP A 575 5.93 16.03 -32.70
CA ASP A 575 5.65 17.40 -33.15
C ASP A 575 5.50 18.37 -31.96
N LEU A 576 4.73 18.02 -30.94
CA LEU A 576 4.56 18.84 -29.74
C LEU A 576 5.87 19.07 -28.98
N PHE A 577 6.72 18.04 -28.87
CA PHE A 577 8.04 18.18 -28.26
C PHE A 577 8.97 19.09 -29.07
N LEU A 578 8.94 19.00 -30.40
CA LEU A 578 9.71 19.90 -31.26
C LEU A 578 9.25 21.34 -31.11
N GLN A 579 7.94 21.60 -31.15
CA GLN A 579 7.38 22.93 -30.90
C GLN A 579 7.77 23.47 -29.52
N SER A 580 7.73 22.64 -28.47
CA SER A 580 8.22 23.00 -27.13
C SER A 580 9.71 23.38 -27.13
N SER A 581 10.52 22.74 -27.96
CA SER A 581 11.94 23.05 -28.08
C SER A 581 12.22 24.39 -28.75
N GLU A 582 11.33 24.84 -29.65
CA GLU A 582 11.55 25.96 -30.56
C GLU A 582 11.08 27.33 -30.05
N ILE A 583 10.14 27.34 -29.09
CA ILE A 583 9.59 28.58 -28.55
C ILE A 583 10.71 29.46 -27.97
N GLY A 584 10.75 30.72 -28.43
CA GLY A 584 11.72 31.72 -27.99
C GLY A 584 13.08 31.64 -28.67
N ASN A 585 13.25 30.81 -29.72
CA ASN A 585 14.53 30.57 -30.41
C ASN A 585 15.63 30.01 -29.47
N GLN A 586 15.24 29.28 -28.43
CA GLN A 586 16.14 28.77 -27.40
C GLN A 586 16.44 27.26 -27.55
N ASN A 587 16.41 26.72 -28.77
CA ASN A 587 16.48 25.27 -29.03
C ASN A 587 17.71 24.60 -28.39
N SER A 588 18.81 25.32 -28.29
CA SER A 588 20.09 24.85 -27.75
C SER A 588 20.20 24.92 -26.22
N ASP A 589 19.22 25.48 -25.52
CA ASP A 589 19.19 25.44 -24.04
C ASP A 589 18.88 24.03 -23.52
N LEU A 590 19.06 23.81 -22.22
CA LEU A 590 18.89 22.49 -21.61
C LEU A 590 17.47 21.93 -21.80
N TRP A 591 16.45 22.80 -21.78
CA TRP A 591 15.06 22.40 -22.04
C TRP A 591 14.87 21.96 -23.50
N GLY A 592 15.30 22.77 -24.46
CA GLY A 592 15.14 22.51 -25.89
C GLY A 592 15.90 21.26 -26.34
N GLN A 593 17.06 20.99 -25.75
CA GLN A 593 17.76 19.72 -25.95
C GLN A 593 16.99 18.52 -25.38
N SER A 594 16.33 18.68 -24.22
CA SER A 594 15.56 17.61 -23.57
C SER A 594 14.26 17.32 -24.35
N ALA A 595 13.57 18.35 -24.80
CA ALA A 595 12.39 18.24 -25.64
C ALA A 595 12.73 17.58 -27.01
N ARG A 596 13.81 17.99 -27.68
CA ARG A 596 14.28 17.31 -28.91
C ARG A 596 14.65 15.85 -28.67
N PHE A 597 15.23 15.51 -27.51
CA PHE A 597 15.52 14.12 -27.17
C PHE A 597 14.24 13.29 -27.04
N ARG A 598 13.21 13.79 -26.34
CA ARG A 598 11.89 13.15 -26.24
C ARG A 598 11.20 13.03 -27.60
N ALA A 599 11.31 14.06 -28.44
CA ALA A 599 10.81 14.01 -29.82
C ALA A 599 11.44 12.85 -30.61
N ALA A 600 12.77 12.68 -30.53
CA ALA A 600 13.46 11.59 -31.21
C ALA A 600 13.06 10.20 -30.67
N GLU A 601 12.82 10.05 -29.36
CA GLU A 601 12.26 8.81 -28.80
C GLU A 601 10.88 8.51 -29.39
N ALA A 602 9.99 9.50 -29.41
CA ALA A 602 8.65 9.37 -29.98
C ALA A 602 8.69 9.01 -31.48
N LEU A 603 9.62 9.59 -32.25
CA LEU A 603 9.80 9.25 -33.67
C LEU A 603 10.28 7.80 -33.87
N VAL A 604 11.13 7.27 -32.97
CA VAL A 604 11.52 5.85 -33.02
C VAL A 604 10.30 4.95 -32.78
N ASP A 605 9.47 5.28 -31.79
CA ASP A 605 8.24 4.51 -31.50
C ASP A 605 7.21 4.63 -32.65
N ALA A 606 7.20 5.76 -33.37
CA ALA A 606 6.45 5.95 -34.60
C ALA A 606 7.06 5.25 -35.84
N SER A 607 8.20 4.55 -35.71
CA SER A 607 8.98 3.97 -36.82
C SER A 607 9.53 4.98 -37.85
N LEU A 608 9.61 6.27 -37.48
CA LEU A 608 10.18 7.36 -38.29
C LEU A 608 11.70 7.47 -38.04
N PHE A 609 12.41 6.39 -38.37
CA PHE A 609 13.81 6.21 -37.99
C PHE A 609 14.76 7.25 -38.59
N ASN A 610 14.49 7.76 -39.79
CA ASN A 610 15.33 8.77 -40.46
C ASN A 610 15.32 10.10 -39.71
N ASP A 611 14.13 10.54 -39.31
CA ASP A 611 13.95 11.80 -38.59
C ASP A 611 14.54 11.72 -37.18
N ALA A 612 14.30 10.61 -36.48
CA ALA A 612 14.89 10.36 -35.17
C ALA A 612 16.43 10.37 -35.19
N PHE A 613 17.03 9.75 -36.22
CA PHE A 613 18.49 9.71 -36.38
C PHE A 613 19.09 11.10 -36.56
N ASN A 614 18.47 11.93 -37.41
CA ASN A 614 18.94 13.29 -37.65
C ASN A 614 18.94 14.11 -36.36
N ILE A 615 17.85 14.04 -35.57
CA ILE A 615 17.75 14.75 -34.30
C ILE A 615 18.80 14.27 -33.29
N TYR A 616 18.98 12.95 -33.13
CA TYR A 616 20.00 12.42 -32.23
C TYR A 616 21.41 12.79 -32.66
N GLN A 617 21.70 12.83 -33.96
CA GLN A 617 22.99 13.27 -34.48
C GLN A 617 23.26 14.73 -34.13
N THR A 618 22.29 15.62 -34.36
CA THR A 618 22.42 17.05 -34.00
C THR A 618 22.62 17.22 -32.49
N LEU A 619 21.86 16.49 -31.66
CA LEU A 619 22.05 16.52 -30.20
C LEU A 619 23.43 16.00 -29.78
N LEU A 620 23.98 15.01 -30.48
CA LEU A 620 25.32 14.47 -30.21
C LEU A 620 26.41 15.48 -30.58
N GLU A 621 26.22 16.25 -31.66
CA GLU A 621 27.13 17.32 -32.07
C GLU A 621 27.13 18.49 -31.08
N GLU A 622 25.95 18.85 -30.56
CA GLU A 622 25.77 19.94 -29.59
C GLU A 622 26.19 19.57 -28.15
N SER A 623 26.18 18.27 -27.79
CA SER A 623 26.43 17.83 -26.41
C SER A 623 27.92 17.77 -26.06
N GLN A 624 28.31 18.44 -24.97
CA GLN A 624 29.67 18.40 -24.41
C GLN A 624 29.85 17.36 -23.30
N ASP A 625 28.75 16.81 -22.76
CA ASP A 625 28.77 15.82 -21.68
C ASP A 625 29.05 14.42 -22.23
N GLN A 626 30.13 13.78 -21.76
CA GLN A 626 30.55 12.45 -22.21
C GLN A 626 29.49 11.37 -21.97
N THR A 627 28.76 11.43 -20.84
CA THR A 627 27.72 10.46 -20.49
C THR A 627 26.55 10.57 -21.48
N ARG A 628 26.14 11.80 -21.76
CA ARG A 628 25.05 12.09 -22.71
C ARG A 628 25.42 11.73 -24.13
N ARG A 629 26.65 12.02 -24.56
CA ARG A 629 27.18 11.60 -25.86
C ARG A 629 27.16 10.08 -26.02
N PHE A 630 27.55 9.33 -24.98
CA PHE A 630 27.50 7.87 -25.00
C PHE A 630 26.06 7.33 -25.15
N GLN A 631 25.10 7.89 -24.40
CA GLN A 631 23.68 7.52 -24.52
C GLN A 631 23.14 7.78 -25.94
N LEU A 632 23.45 8.95 -26.52
CA LEU A 632 23.05 9.30 -27.89
C LEU A 632 23.67 8.36 -28.93
N GLN A 633 24.93 7.97 -28.77
CA GLN A 633 25.59 6.98 -29.64
C GLN A 633 24.91 5.61 -29.58
N GLN A 634 24.52 5.15 -28.39
CA GLN A 634 23.76 3.90 -28.24
C GLN A 634 22.40 3.95 -28.95
N LYS A 635 21.67 5.06 -28.82
CA LYS A 635 20.38 5.26 -29.51
C LYS A 635 20.56 5.23 -31.04
N LEU A 636 21.58 5.90 -31.59
CA LEU A 636 21.91 5.88 -33.02
C LEU A 636 22.26 4.47 -33.51
N GLN A 637 23.03 3.71 -32.75
CA GLN A 637 23.36 2.31 -33.08
C GLN A 637 22.10 1.43 -33.12
N LYS A 638 21.21 1.57 -32.12
CA LYS A 638 19.94 0.84 -32.06
C LYS A 638 19.08 1.12 -33.30
N ILE A 639 18.96 2.38 -33.71
CA ILE A 639 18.22 2.77 -34.92
C ILE A 639 18.80 2.09 -36.16
N ASN A 640 20.12 2.08 -36.33
CA ASN A 640 20.77 1.45 -37.48
C ASN A 640 20.48 -0.06 -37.55
N LEU A 641 20.44 -0.75 -36.41
CA LEU A 641 20.07 -2.16 -36.34
C LEU A 641 18.60 -2.39 -36.69
N GLN A 642 17.68 -1.56 -36.17
CA GLN A 642 16.24 -1.67 -36.47
C GLN A 642 15.94 -1.43 -37.95
N ARG A 643 16.63 -0.48 -38.59
CA ARG A 643 16.55 -0.26 -40.04
C ARG A 643 17.02 -1.48 -40.84
N ALA A 644 18.08 -2.16 -40.40
CA ALA A 644 18.61 -3.34 -41.09
C ALA A 644 17.65 -4.55 -41.05
N VAL A 645 16.82 -4.64 -40.00
CA VAL A 645 15.83 -5.72 -39.83
C VAL A 645 14.50 -5.42 -40.53
N GLY A 646 14.04 -4.16 -40.53
CA GLY A 646 12.76 -3.74 -41.12
C GLY A 646 12.72 -3.62 -42.66
N ILE A 647 13.81 -3.93 -43.36
CA ILE A 647 13.90 -3.91 -44.84
C ILE A 647 13.64 -5.33 -45.44
N ARG A 648 13.16 -6.30 -44.64
CA ARG A 648 12.77 -7.63 -45.14
C ARG A 648 11.28 -7.78 -45.38
#